data_AF-A0A937TDS5-F1
#
_entry.id   AF-A0A937TDS5-F1
#
_cell.length_a   1.000
_cell.length_b   1.000
_cell.length_c   1.000
_cell.angle_alpha   90.00
_cell.angle_beta   90.00
_cell.angle_gamma   90.00
#
_symmetry.space_group_name_H-M   'P 1'
#
loop_
_entity.id
_entity.type
_entity.pdbx_description
1 polymer ?
#
loop_
_entity_poly.entity_id
_entity_poly.type
_entity_poly.pdbx_seq_one_letter_code
_entity_poly.pdbx_strand_id
1 'polypeptide(L)'
;MLHCLTLSLKRLSIPLLACCIVSAFLATPSWAVPRERPAAPAETVIDSDITTDATWTFANSPYHITDNIDVEAGVTLTIEPGVQVLVDPKIYIHVRDGASLIAKGTPSQHIVFNRYAGARWRKIWFHDGASSYLRYVEVRYAGADSNDENASLHYQGTGTHVFNMSEVRAGDQFGIVVEDSANLTIAGALLTNNGKVDLLVGQSANVVVTGSTLDKRDRDQGRTAWLRSSTASLSVTSSNIWTVESDYGIQNDAAGTYCIDAQNNWWGAADGPHDESGAGDACSLGSHGGSGSWVTNGVDYRNWLTAETDRVGITTPPTATFTIAPDPAVPQLPTTEYAFDASGSTDAEDYTSSLEVCWDWDNDGTCETGYSTTKTTTHVFGSGGVQTVRLVVRDTDGDTGEATQDVHTGNPPDPAFTFTQTTWSQVVFDASASSDVETPVSQLQAGWDWEGNGVWDVTEVGVTEIQTHTYSHLGRYWPTLYVEDTDNLTDTLRKPVDIIPPTTVVSLTGSGGTLVSADGTVQVAMHADVVGGDVISNGLVITHTPWLALPHSGLESAFTYQGFNLSAQPLAGGQSIDEISGTYTVTISYDYDYFVDVLRLPPFEGQLRLYHWVDACWTPVTSTLKTAGDQLVTSTGSFGDFVLAMDVYSAYLPLVIRTD
;
A
#
# COMPACT_ATOMS: atom_id res chain seq x y z
N MET A 1 -14.04 35.26 85.80
CA MET A 1 -14.86 36.41 86.22
C MET A 1 -14.14 37.69 85.81
N LEU A 2 -14.90 38.73 85.40
CA LEU A 2 -14.45 40.05 84.90
C LEU A 2 -13.62 40.00 83.59
N HIS A 3 -14.23 40.35 82.44
CA HIS A 3 -14.39 41.72 81.87
C HIS A 3 -13.07 42.23 81.26
N CYS A 4 -12.83 42.19 79.94
CA CYS A 4 -13.51 42.91 78.83
C CYS A 4 -13.31 44.44 78.87
N LEU A 5 -12.44 44.98 78.00
CA LEU A 5 -12.84 45.81 76.84
C LEU A 5 -11.65 46.16 75.93
N THR A 6 -11.94 46.48 74.67
CA THR A 6 -11.01 46.94 73.61
C THR A 6 -10.95 48.47 73.53
N LEU A 7 -9.84 49.05 73.02
CA LEU A 7 -9.81 50.46 72.59
C LEU A 7 -8.64 50.81 71.63
N SER A 8 -9.02 51.11 70.37
CA SER A 8 -8.47 52.08 69.39
C SER A 8 -6.99 52.15 68.95
N LEU A 9 -6.81 52.58 67.69
CA LEU A 9 -5.62 52.61 66.83
C LEU A 9 -4.55 53.66 67.21
N LYS A 10 -3.24 53.34 66.99
CA LYS A 10 -2.39 53.91 65.89
C LYS A 10 -0.88 53.54 65.90
N ARG A 11 -0.41 53.00 64.75
CA ARG A 11 0.89 53.21 64.04
C ARG A 11 2.25 52.61 64.52
N LEU A 12 3.08 52.29 63.49
CA LEU A 12 4.53 51.96 63.43
C LEU A 12 4.95 50.55 63.96
N SER A 13 5.96 49.82 63.41
CA SER A 13 7.00 50.13 62.38
C SER A 13 7.87 48.89 61.94
N ILE A 14 8.54 48.97 60.77
CA ILE A 14 9.87 48.36 60.38
C ILE A 14 9.95 46.82 60.09
N PRO A 15 10.64 46.37 58.99
CA PRO A 15 12.06 45.86 59.03
C PRO A 15 13.06 46.42 57.98
N LEU A 16 14.37 46.15 58.20
CA LEU A 16 15.55 46.39 57.32
C LEU A 16 16.07 45.04 56.71
N LEU A 17 16.84 44.89 55.62
CA LEU A 17 17.67 45.74 54.73
C LEU A 17 19.21 45.80 55.01
N ALA A 18 20.02 45.01 54.29
CA ALA A 18 21.45 45.18 53.86
C ALA A 18 22.04 43.80 53.43
N CYS A 19 23.05 43.60 52.53
CA CYS A 19 24.01 44.49 51.83
C CYS A 19 24.61 43.81 50.55
N CYS A 20 24.75 44.58 49.45
CA CYS A 20 25.98 44.70 48.61
C CYS A 20 26.40 43.53 47.66
N ILE A 21 27.06 43.72 46.50
CA ILE A 21 27.88 44.82 45.90
C ILE A 21 27.54 45.04 44.40
N VAL A 22 27.75 46.26 43.88
CA VAL A 22 27.61 46.63 42.44
C VAL A 22 28.99 46.81 41.79
N SER A 23 29.15 46.34 40.54
CA SER A 23 30.24 46.72 39.62
C SER A 23 29.66 47.46 38.41
N ALA A 24 30.19 48.65 38.11
CA ALA A 24 29.65 49.52 37.07
C ALA A 24 30.40 49.39 35.73
N PHE A 25 29.66 49.16 34.65
CA PHE A 25 30.09 49.43 33.28
C PHE A 25 29.14 50.46 32.66
N LEU A 26 29.69 51.58 32.19
CA LEU A 26 28.91 52.64 31.53
C LEU A 26 28.67 52.26 30.06
N ALA A 27 27.55 51.61 29.79
CA ALA A 27 27.01 51.51 28.43
C ALA A 27 26.20 52.78 28.12
N THR A 28 26.52 53.42 26.99
CA THR A 28 25.76 54.56 26.45
C THR A 28 24.31 54.17 26.19
N PRO A 29 23.31 55.08 26.36
CA PRO A 29 21.95 54.79 25.98
C PRO A 29 21.87 54.66 24.45
N SER A 30 21.82 53.42 23.95
CA SER A 30 21.37 53.18 22.59
C SER A 30 19.93 53.64 22.48
N TRP A 31 19.67 54.63 21.64
CA TRP A 31 18.32 54.90 21.18
C TRP A 31 17.90 53.71 20.30
N ALA A 32 17.32 52.70 20.94
CA ALA A 32 16.55 51.70 20.22
C ALA A 32 15.40 52.45 19.54
N VAL A 33 15.53 52.64 18.22
CA VAL A 33 14.39 53.02 17.39
C VAL A 33 13.28 52.03 17.70
N PRO A 34 12.07 52.46 18.07
CA PRO A 34 10.96 51.54 18.21
C PRO A 34 10.85 50.76 16.91
N ARG A 35 10.98 49.43 16.95
CA ARG A 35 10.47 48.62 15.84
C ARG A 35 8.98 48.91 15.83
N GLU A 36 8.55 49.69 14.83
CA GLU A 36 7.13 49.81 14.53
C GLU A 36 6.58 48.39 14.45
N ARG A 37 5.54 48.13 15.25
CA ARG A 37 4.73 46.93 15.07
C ARG A 37 4.36 46.90 13.59
N PRO A 38 4.55 45.78 12.86
CA PRO A 38 4.12 45.70 11.47
C PRO A 38 2.72 46.29 11.36
N ALA A 39 2.54 47.21 10.41
CA ALA A 39 1.23 47.79 10.17
C ALA A 39 0.22 46.64 10.02
N ALA A 40 -0.98 46.80 10.58
CA ALA A 40 -2.04 45.85 10.26
C ALA A 40 -2.16 45.76 8.73
N PRO A 41 -2.41 44.57 8.15
CA PRO A 41 -2.58 44.44 6.72
C PRO A 41 -3.61 45.48 6.25
N ALA A 42 -3.31 46.13 5.12
CA ALA A 42 -4.23 47.09 4.54
C ALA A 42 -5.53 46.36 4.19
N GLU A 43 -6.64 46.98 4.57
CA GLU A 43 -7.99 46.53 4.28
C GLU A 43 -8.18 46.30 2.76
N THR A 44 -8.61 45.09 2.38
CA THR A 44 -8.90 44.76 0.98
C THR A 44 -10.30 45.25 0.65
N VAL A 45 -10.40 46.43 0.06
CA VAL A 45 -11.67 47.01 -0.38
C VAL A 45 -12.26 46.21 -1.54
N ILE A 46 -13.55 45.91 -1.43
CA ILE A 46 -14.38 45.27 -2.44
C ILE A 46 -15.51 46.25 -2.78
N ASP A 47 -15.52 46.74 -4.01
CA ASP A 47 -16.44 47.77 -4.54
C ASP A 47 -17.02 47.39 -5.93
N SER A 48 -16.85 46.13 -6.36
CA SER A 48 -17.36 45.60 -7.61
C SER A 48 -17.66 44.09 -7.54
N ASP A 49 -18.46 43.62 -8.50
CA ASP A 49 -18.86 42.21 -8.64
C ASP A 49 -17.69 41.26 -8.89
N ILE A 50 -17.88 40.00 -8.51
CA ILE A 50 -16.92 38.91 -8.63
C ILE A 50 -17.28 38.11 -9.89
N THR A 51 -16.61 38.47 -10.99
CA THR A 51 -16.92 38.01 -12.36
C THR A 51 -16.15 36.76 -12.81
N THR A 52 -15.20 36.28 -12.00
CA THR A 52 -14.39 35.08 -12.22
C THR A 52 -14.06 34.43 -10.88
N ASP A 53 -13.74 33.14 -10.87
CA ASP A 53 -13.38 32.41 -9.65
C ASP A 53 -12.31 33.15 -8.84
N ALA A 54 -12.57 33.28 -7.54
CA ALA A 54 -11.77 34.10 -6.65
C ALA A 54 -11.58 33.41 -5.29
N THR A 55 -10.38 33.56 -4.72
CA THR A 55 -10.08 33.11 -3.36
C THR A 55 -9.79 34.31 -2.47
N TRP A 56 -10.60 34.51 -1.44
CA TRP A 56 -10.33 35.45 -0.37
C TRP A 56 -9.43 34.79 0.67
N THR A 57 -8.15 35.17 0.63
CA THR A 57 -7.10 34.61 1.48
C THR A 57 -7.01 35.31 2.84
N PHE A 58 -6.53 34.58 3.86
CA PHE A 58 -6.30 35.13 5.20
C PHE A 58 -5.25 36.26 5.20
N ALA A 59 -4.24 36.18 4.33
CA ALA A 59 -3.19 37.18 4.21
C ALA A 59 -3.68 38.58 3.81
N ASN A 60 -4.81 38.65 3.12
CA ASN A 60 -5.45 39.87 2.63
C ASN A 60 -6.66 40.31 3.51
N SER A 61 -6.95 39.57 4.58
CA SER A 61 -8.03 39.90 5.54
C SER A 61 -7.64 41.12 6.40
N PRO A 62 -8.57 42.05 6.70
CA PRO A 62 -10.01 42.00 6.40
C PRO A 62 -10.36 42.41 4.96
N TYR A 63 -11.45 41.84 4.46
CA TYR A 63 -12.14 42.29 3.24
C TYR A 63 -13.25 43.27 3.63
N HIS A 64 -13.32 44.42 2.97
CA HIS A 64 -14.32 45.46 3.25
C HIS A 64 -15.21 45.69 2.04
N ILE A 65 -16.46 45.24 2.14
CA ILE A 65 -17.46 45.37 1.09
C ILE A 65 -18.19 46.72 1.27
N THR A 66 -17.97 47.62 0.31
CA THR A 66 -18.40 49.03 0.36
C THR A 66 -19.61 49.35 -0.53
N ASP A 67 -19.85 48.56 -1.57
CA ASP A 67 -21.08 48.56 -2.35
C ASP A 67 -21.63 47.13 -2.44
N ASN A 68 -22.86 46.98 -2.92
CA ASN A 68 -23.50 45.70 -3.13
C ASN A 68 -22.75 44.93 -4.20
N ILE A 69 -22.47 43.65 -3.94
CA ILE A 69 -21.74 42.79 -4.86
C ILE A 69 -22.53 41.56 -5.24
N ASP A 70 -22.41 41.20 -6.52
CA ASP A 70 -22.80 39.92 -7.06
C ASP A 70 -21.58 38.98 -7.18
N VAL A 71 -21.73 37.73 -6.74
CA VAL A 71 -20.93 36.60 -7.24
C VAL A 71 -21.65 36.12 -8.49
N GLU A 72 -21.05 36.35 -9.65
CA GLU A 72 -21.74 36.20 -10.94
C GLU A 72 -22.06 34.75 -11.31
N ALA A 73 -23.00 34.58 -12.24
CA ALA A 73 -23.50 33.26 -12.61
C ALA A 73 -22.38 32.29 -13.06
N GLY A 74 -22.30 31.13 -12.40
CA GLY A 74 -21.26 30.12 -12.63
C GLY A 74 -19.89 30.40 -12.00
N VAL A 75 -19.75 31.47 -11.20
CA VAL A 75 -18.51 31.83 -10.49
C VAL A 75 -18.47 31.21 -9.10
N THR A 76 -17.29 30.78 -8.65
CA THR A 76 -17.02 30.32 -7.28
C THR A 76 -16.22 31.35 -6.48
N LEU A 77 -16.79 31.87 -5.39
CA LEU A 77 -16.04 32.56 -4.34
C LEU A 77 -15.62 31.55 -3.26
N THR A 78 -14.32 31.38 -3.10
CA THR A 78 -13.71 30.57 -2.02
C THR A 78 -13.17 31.50 -0.93
N ILE A 79 -13.38 31.16 0.35
CA ILE A 79 -12.90 31.97 1.49
C ILE A 79 -12.09 31.08 2.44
N GLU A 80 -10.84 31.45 2.70
CA GLU A 80 -9.92 30.72 3.58
C GLU A 80 -10.29 30.84 5.08
N PRO A 81 -9.85 29.89 5.94
CA PRO A 81 -10.04 29.97 7.38
C PRO A 81 -9.55 31.29 8.00
N GLY A 82 -10.29 31.79 9.00
CA GLY A 82 -9.93 32.98 9.77
C GLY A 82 -10.25 34.33 9.11
N VAL A 83 -10.67 34.35 7.84
CA VAL A 83 -10.96 35.59 7.11
C VAL A 83 -12.08 36.39 7.79
N GLN A 84 -11.86 37.70 7.90
CA GLN A 84 -12.86 38.67 8.33
C GLN A 84 -13.44 39.39 7.11
N VAL A 85 -14.76 39.34 6.97
CA VAL A 85 -15.54 40.06 5.95
C VAL A 85 -16.37 41.13 6.64
N LEU A 86 -16.04 42.39 6.38
CA LEU A 86 -16.69 43.56 6.95
C LEU A 86 -17.58 44.21 5.89
N VAL A 87 -18.87 44.37 6.19
CA VAL A 87 -19.87 44.83 5.22
C VAL A 87 -20.44 46.17 5.66
N ASP A 88 -20.48 47.14 4.76
CA ASP A 88 -21.02 48.47 5.06
C ASP A 88 -22.55 48.45 5.31
N PRO A 89 -23.08 49.46 6.03
CA PRO A 89 -24.50 49.52 6.33
C PRO A 89 -25.40 49.44 5.09
N LYS A 90 -26.43 48.59 5.17
CA LYS A 90 -27.42 48.34 4.10
C LYS A 90 -26.88 47.72 2.80
N ILE A 91 -25.64 47.23 2.80
CA ILE A 91 -25.04 46.50 1.67
C ILE A 91 -25.35 45.00 1.75
N TYR A 92 -25.59 44.36 0.60
CA TYR A 92 -25.78 42.90 0.48
C TYR A 92 -24.63 42.21 -0.27
N ILE A 93 -24.52 40.90 -0.06
CA ILE A 93 -23.76 39.96 -0.90
C ILE A 93 -24.78 39.08 -1.60
N HIS A 94 -24.73 38.95 -2.92
CA HIS A 94 -25.69 38.16 -3.69
C HIS A 94 -24.96 37.11 -4.52
N VAL A 95 -25.27 35.84 -4.28
CA VAL A 95 -24.73 34.69 -5.00
C VAL A 95 -25.76 34.32 -6.05
N ARG A 96 -25.45 34.61 -7.32
CA ARG A 96 -26.36 34.49 -8.47
C ARG A 96 -26.64 33.03 -8.83
N ASP A 97 -27.58 32.84 -9.74
CA ASP A 97 -27.92 31.54 -10.33
C ASP A 97 -26.66 30.77 -10.81
N GLY A 98 -26.52 29.53 -10.36
CA GLY A 98 -25.36 28.67 -10.64
C GLY A 98 -24.03 29.10 -10.00
N ALA A 99 -23.98 30.20 -9.25
CA ALA A 99 -22.77 30.65 -8.54
C ALA A 99 -22.59 29.90 -7.22
N SER A 100 -21.36 29.87 -6.68
CA SER A 100 -21.03 29.10 -5.48
C SER A 100 -20.25 29.93 -4.44
N LEU A 101 -20.62 29.78 -3.16
CA LEU A 101 -19.87 30.33 -2.04
C LEU A 101 -19.33 29.21 -1.14
N ILE A 102 -18.02 29.03 -1.12
CA ILE A 102 -17.34 28.01 -0.33
C ILE A 102 -16.54 28.73 0.76
N ALA A 103 -17.00 28.63 2.02
CA ALA A 103 -16.33 29.21 3.17
C ALA A 103 -16.17 28.14 4.24
N LYS A 104 -15.02 27.48 4.25
CA LYS A 104 -14.66 26.43 5.21
C LYS A 104 -13.63 26.99 6.19
N GLY A 105 -14.08 27.48 7.34
CA GLY A 105 -13.23 27.74 8.50
C GLY A 105 -12.84 26.45 9.22
N THR A 106 -12.11 26.59 10.32
CA THR A 106 -11.75 25.50 11.24
C THR A 106 -12.16 25.86 12.67
N PRO A 107 -12.21 24.93 13.65
CA PRO A 107 -12.58 25.25 15.04
C PRO A 107 -11.73 26.36 15.70
N SER A 108 -10.51 26.58 15.23
CA SER A 108 -9.58 27.60 15.72
C SER A 108 -9.54 28.87 14.86
N GLN A 109 -10.05 28.82 13.62
CA GLN A 109 -10.02 29.91 12.65
C GLN A 109 -11.38 30.05 11.93
N HIS A 110 -12.38 30.52 12.69
CA HIS A 110 -13.70 30.86 12.14
C HIS A 110 -13.61 31.97 11.07
N ILE A 111 -14.44 31.86 10.03
CA ILE A 111 -14.67 32.92 9.04
C ILE A 111 -15.80 33.82 9.53
N VAL A 112 -15.65 35.14 9.50
CA VAL A 112 -16.60 36.06 10.16
C VAL A 112 -17.15 37.10 9.20
N PHE A 113 -18.46 37.05 8.95
CA PHE A 113 -19.22 38.10 8.26
C PHE A 113 -19.86 39.04 9.29
N ASN A 114 -19.46 40.31 9.25
CA ASN A 114 -19.86 41.31 10.25
C ASN A 114 -20.13 42.67 9.60
N ARG A 115 -20.81 43.57 10.30
CA ARG A 115 -20.86 44.99 9.90
C ARG A 115 -19.46 45.61 10.02
N TYR A 116 -19.12 46.52 9.10
CA TYR A 116 -17.92 47.35 9.22
C TYR A 116 -18.02 48.28 10.44
N ALA A 117 -19.06 49.12 10.48
CA ALA A 117 -19.32 50.00 11.62
C ALA A 117 -20.80 50.40 11.74
N GLY A 118 -21.23 50.70 12.97
CA GLY A 118 -22.50 51.38 13.23
C GLY A 118 -23.74 50.53 12.92
N ALA A 119 -24.44 50.83 11.83
CA ALA A 119 -25.70 50.20 11.47
C ALA A 119 -25.51 48.78 10.90
N ARG A 120 -26.62 48.09 10.68
CA ARG A 120 -26.67 46.72 10.14
C ARG A 120 -26.34 46.72 8.63
N TRP A 121 -25.74 45.64 8.14
CA TRP A 121 -25.70 45.29 6.72
C TRP A 121 -26.97 44.49 6.35
N ARG A 122 -27.22 44.24 5.05
CA ARG A 122 -28.46 43.58 4.59
C ARG A 122 -28.43 42.08 4.85
N LYS A 123 -27.88 41.29 3.94
CA LYS A 123 -27.97 39.82 3.92
C LYS A 123 -26.89 39.23 3.03
N ILE A 124 -26.63 37.94 3.20
CA ILE A 124 -26.14 37.10 2.10
C ILE A 124 -27.38 36.48 1.45
N TRP A 125 -27.53 36.66 0.15
CA TRP A 125 -28.67 36.17 -0.63
C TRP A 125 -28.18 35.15 -1.65
N PHE A 126 -28.70 33.94 -1.60
CA PHE A 126 -28.46 32.89 -2.59
C PHE A 126 -29.70 32.77 -3.47
N HIS A 127 -29.51 32.77 -4.79
CA HIS A 127 -30.62 32.83 -5.74
C HIS A 127 -30.54 31.75 -6.83
N ASP A 128 -31.69 31.15 -7.13
CA ASP A 128 -31.88 30.01 -8.05
C ASP A 128 -30.89 28.86 -7.85
N GLY A 129 -30.15 28.44 -8.88
CA GLY A 129 -29.22 27.30 -8.82
C GLY A 129 -27.94 27.56 -8.05
N ALA A 130 -27.88 28.62 -7.23
CA ALA A 130 -26.73 28.92 -6.37
C ALA A 130 -26.40 27.76 -5.41
N SER A 131 -25.14 27.64 -5.01
CA SER A 131 -24.72 26.68 -3.97
C SER A 131 -23.94 27.36 -2.85
N SER A 132 -23.93 26.75 -1.67
CA SER A 132 -23.05 27.20 -0.59
C SER A 132 -22.61 26.09 0.35
N TYR A 133 -21.34 26.11 0.73
CA TYR A 133 -20.82 25.29 1.82
C TYR A 133 -20.19 26.22 2.87
N LEU A 134 -20.90 26.40 3.98
CA LEU A 134 -20.49 27.27 5.08
C LEU A 134 -20.17 26.40 6.30
N ARG A 135 -18.89 26.28 6.66
CA ARG A 135 -18.41 25.55 7.84
C ARG A 135 -17.55 26.45 8.73
N TYR A 136 -17.78 26.44 10.05
CA TYR A 136 -17.16 27.38 11.00
C TYR A 136 -17.28 28.87 10.58
N VAL A 137 -18.45 29.25 10.06
CA VAL A 137 -18.77 30.62 9.63
C VAL A 137 -19.61 31.33 10.69
N GLU A 138 -19.33 32.60 10.96
CA GLU A 138 -20.08 33.45 11.90
C GLU A 138 -20.74 34.62 11.16
N VAL A 139 -22.06 34.67 11.10
CA VAL A 139 -22.83 35.74 10.44
C VAL A 139 -23.48 36.64 11.49
N ARG A 140 -23.09 37.91 11.52
CA ARG A 140 -23.38 38.81 12.66
C ARG A 140 -23.88 40.20 12.22
N TYR A 141 -24.88 40.71 12.92
CA TYR A 141 -25.42 42.07 12.76
C TYR A 141 -25.98 42.41 11.35
N ALA A 142 -26.48 41.41 10.63
CA ALA A 142 -27.20 41.57 9.37
C ALA A 142 -28.70 41.93 9.59
N GLY A 143 -29.50 41.91 8.52
CA GLY A 143 -30.95 42.09 8.49
C GLY A 143 -31.46 43.51 8.22
N ALA A 144 -30.61 44.45 7.77
CA ALA A 144 -31.03 45.84 7.54
C ALA A 144 -32.05 46.00 6.39
N ASP A 145 -32.98 46.96 6.49
CA ASP A 145 -33.71 47.62 5.40
C ASP A 145 -33.90 46.79 4.12
N SER A 146 -34.60 45.65 4.25
CA SER A 146 -34.99 44.79 3.13
C SER A 146 -36.51 44.59 3.14
N ASN A 147 -37.11 44.65 1.96
CA ASN A 147 -38.54 44.40 1.80
C ASN A 147 -38.84 42.89 1.96
N ASP A 148 -37.82 42.06 1.71
CA ASP A 148 -37.84 40.60 1.73
C ASP A 148 -37.23 40.10 3.04
N GLU A 149 -38.01 40.25 4.11
CA GLU A 149 -37.88 39.54 5.39
C GLU A 149 -36.64 39.81 6.28
N ASN A 150 -35.89 40.91 6.15
CA ASN A 150 -34.84 41.34 7.12
C ASN A 150 -33.96 40.19 7.68
N ALA A 151 -33.59 39.27 6.78
CA ALA A 151 -32.87 38.03 7.07
C ALA A 151 -31.35 38.24 7.07
N SER A 152 -30.62 37.41 7.79
CA SER A 152 -29.14 37.42 7.75
C SER A 152 -28.61 36.57 6.60
N LEU A 153 -29.18 35.37 6.44
CA LEU A 153 -29.02 34.49 5.28
C LEU A 153 -30.38 34.29 4.61
N HIS A 154 -30.43 34.42 3.29
CA HIS A 154 -31.64 34.21 2.49
C HIS A 154 -31.34 33.22 1.36
N TYR A 155 -31.95 32.04 1.43
CA TYR A 155 -31.83 30.98 0.43
C TYR A 155 -33.11 30.92 -0.38
N GLN A 156 -33.01 31.10 -1.69
CA GLN A 156 -34.15 31.18 -2.59
C GLN A 156 -33.86 30.47 -3.90
N GLY A 157 -34.76 29.60 -4.36
CA GLY A 157 -34.62 28.94 -5.65
C GLY A 157 -34.01 27.54 -5.56
N THR A 158 -33.62 26.93 -6.69
CA THR A 158 -33.38 25.46 -6.75
C THR A 158 -32.07 24.94 -6.13
N GLY A 159 -31.28 25.81 -5.50
CA GLY A 159 -29.97 25.54 -4.93
C GLY A 159 -29.88 24.47 -3.85
N THR A 160 -28.64 24.04 -3.59
CA THR A 160 -28.27 23.12 -2.49
C THR A 160 -27.23 23.78 -1.59
N HIS A 161 -27.49 23.75 -0.28
CA HIS A 161 -26.75 24.52 0.71
C HIS A 161 -26.44 23.69 1.97
N VAL A 162 -25.24 23.89 2.53
CA VAL A 162 -24.79 23.32 3.80
C VAL A 162 -24.37 24.45 4.75
N PHE A 163 -24.91 24.43 5.96
CA PHE A 163 -24.55 25.32 7.08
C PHE A 163 -24.14 24.46 8.28
N ASN A 164 -22.84 24.16 8.37
CA ASN A 164 -22.26 23.18 9.30
C ASN A 164 -21.42 23.88 10.38
N MET A 165 -21.55 23.51 11.66
CA MET A 165 -20.78 24.05 12.79
C MET A 165 -20.72 25.59 12.86
N SER A 166 -21.70 26.28 12.26
CA SER A 166 -21.68 27.72 11.98
C SER A 166 -22.69 28.49 12.83
N GLU A 167 -22.51 29.80 12.96
CA GLU A 167 -23.30 30.68 13.83
C GLU A 167 -24.04 31.77 13.02
N VAL A 168 -25.34 31.96 13.25
CA VAL A 168 -26.07 33.17 12.82
C VAL A 168 -26.62 33.88 14.05
N ARG A 169 -26.17 35.11 14.29
CA ARG A 169 -26.62 35.84 15.48
C ARG A 169 -26.87 37.32 15.32
N ALA A 170 -27.70 37.82 16.24
CA ALA A 170 -28.04 39.22 16.37
C ALA A 170 -28.63 39.81 15.08
N GLY A 171 -29.27 39.02 14.21
CA GLY A 171 -30.00 39.50 13.02
C GLY A 171 -31.22 40.34 13.37
N ASP A 172 -31.68 41.19 12.43
CA ASP A 172 -32.74 42.18 12.70
C ASP A 172 -34.14 41.57 12.92
N GLN A 173 -34.54 40.63 12.06
CA GLN A 173 -35.78 39.88 12.24
C GLN A 173 -35.56 38.39 12.05
N PHE A 174 -34.92 37.98 10.95
CA PHE A 174 -34.74 36.56 10.66
C PHE A 174 -33.25 36.20 10.67
N GLY A 175 -32.92 35.06 11.28
CA GLY A 175 -31.58 34.49 11.15
C GLY A 175 -31.39 33.97 9.72
N ILE A 176 -32.09 32.88 9.42
CA ILE A 176 -32.10 32.20 8.14
C ILE A 176 -33.53 32.15 7.59
N VAL A 177 -33.69 32.47 6.30
CA VAL A 177 -34.92 32.29 5.52
C VAL A 177 -34.62 31.34 4.36
N VAL A 178 -35.47 30.34 4.15
CA VAL A 178 -35.35 29.35 3.06
C VAL A 178 -36.68 29.22 2.31
N GLU A 179 -36.73 29.62 1.04
CA GLU A 179 -37.94 29.61 0.20
C GLU A 179 -37.64 29.10 -1.23
N ASP A 180 -38.68 29.04 -2.07
CA ASP A 180 -38.65 28.75 -3.51
C ASP A 180 -37.87 27.49 -3.93
N SER A 181 -38.09 26.36 -3.24
CA SER A 181 -37.44 25.07 -3.51
C SER A 181 -35.96 24.92 -3.16
N ALA A 182 -35.42 25.82 -2.32
CA ALA A 182 -34.05 25.68 -1.81
C ALA A 182 -33.91 24.48 -0.87
N ASN A 183 -32.80 23.77 -0.99
CA ASN A 183 -32.43 22.64 -0.15
C ASN A 183 -31.33 23.09 0.83
N LEU A 184 -31.60 23.07 2.13
CA LEU A 184 -30.63 23.47 3.17
C LEU A 184 -30.46 22.38 4.24
N THR A 185 -29.22 21.95 4.42
CA THR A 185 -28.81 21.14 5.58
C THR A 185 -28.12 22.03 6.61
N ILE A 186 -28.64 22.05 7.83
CA ILE A 186 -28.09 22.73 8.99
C ILE A 186 -27.59 21.68 9.98
N ALA A 187 -26.31 21.71 10.33
CA ALA A 187 -25.70 20.75 11.25
C ALA A 187 -24.79 21.46 12.26
N GLY A 188 -24.78 21.07 13.53
CA GLY A 188 -23.90 21.66 14.55
C GLY A 188 -24.06 23.17 14.79
N ALA A 189 -25.11 23.78 14.24
CA ALA A 189 -25.20 25.23 14.12
C ALA A 189 -25.61 25.89 15.43
N LEU A 190 -25.32 27.19 15.58
CA LEU A 190 -25.87 28.04 16.63
C LEU A 190 -26.67 29.18 15.99
N LEU A 191 -27.99 29.15 16.11
CA LEU A 191 -28.84 30.26 15.73
C LEU A 191 -29.36 30.93 16.99
N THR A 192 -28.92 32.16 17.28
CA THR A 192 -29.23 32.82 18.55
C THR A 192 -29.41 34.32 18.42
N ASN A 193 -30.17 34.92 19.34
CA ASN A 193 -30.31 36.37 19.45
C ASN A 193 -30.88 37.06 18.17
N ASN A 194 -31.53 36.31 17.25
CA ASN A 194 -32.14 36.89 16.05
C ASN A 194 -33.55 37.45 16.34
N GLY A 195 -33.87 38.57 15.69
CA GLY A 195 -34.89 39.54 16.14
C GLY A 195 -36.37 39.21 15.98
N LYS A 196 -36.74 38.04 15.45
CA LYS A 196 -38.12 37.53 15.37
C LYS A 196 -38.15 36.00 15.28
N VAL A 197 -37.45 35.42 14.31
CA VAL A 197 -37.32 33.96 14.13
C VAL A 197 -35.88 33.59 13.79
N ASP A 198 -35.37 32.46 14.30
CA ASP A 198 -34.01 32.01 13.97
C ASP A 198 -33.96 31.31 12.60
N LEU A 199 -34.90 30.39 12.33
CA LEU A 199 -35.06 29.69 11.05
C LEU A 199 -36.50 29.79 10.54
N LEU A 200 -36.65 30.25 9.30
CA LEU A 200 -37.91 30.26 8.57
C LEU A 200 -37.84 29.35 7.35
N VAL A 201 -38.91 28.58 7.15
CA VAL A 201 -39.09 27.71 5.98
C VAL A 201 -40.39 28.12 5.26
N GLY A 202 -40.22 28.68 4.07
CA GLY A 202 -41.26 29.24 3.22
C GLY A 202 -41.81 28.26 2.20
N GLN A 203 -42.16 28.74 1.00
CA GLN A 203 -42.76 27.91 -0.04
C GLN A 203 -41.77 26.90 -0.64
N SER A 204 -42.22 25.64 -0.81
CA SER A 204 -41.53 24.55 -1.51
C SER A 204 -40.10 24.18 -1.08
N ALA A 205 -39.52 24.86 -0.08
CA ALA A 205 -38.20 24.60 0.48
C ALA A 205 -38.10 23.24 1.17
N ASN A 206 -36.88 22.71 1.29
CA ASN A 206 -36.57 21.48 2.01
C ASN A 206 -35.42 21.74 2.98
N VAL A 207 -35.71 21.68 4.28
CA VAL A 207 -34.74 21.98 5.34
C VAL A 207 -34.60 20.83 6.32
N VAL A 208 -33.36 20.42 6.54
CA VAL A 208 -32.98 19.42 7.55
C VAL A 208 -32.07 20.10 8.56
N VAL A 209 -32.46 20.08 9.84
CA VAL A 209 -31.65 20.57 10.95
C VAL A 209 -31.29 19.42 11.85
N THR A 210 -30.01 19.27 12.19
CA THR A 210 -29.55 18.25 13.14
C THR A 210 -28.42 18.75 14.04
N GLY A 211 -28.25 18.17 15.23
CA GLY A 211 -27.13 18.45 16.14
C GLY A 211 -26.94 19.93 16.53
N SER A 212 -27.97 20.76 16.35
CA SER A 212 -27.86 22.22 16.35
C SER A 212 -28.46 22.82 17.62
N THR A 213 -28.17 24.09 17.88
CA THR A 213 -28.77 24.86 18.98
C THR A 213 -29.48 26.08 18.41
N LEU A 214 -30.79 26.17 18.63
CA LEU A 214 -31.59 27.35 18.34
C LEU A 214 -32.04 27.95 19.68
N ASP A 215 -31.49 29.11 20.03
CA ASP A 215 -31.51 29.65 21.39
C ASP A 215 -31.96 31.11 21.46
N LYS A 216 -33.10 31.31 22.13
CA LYS A 216 -33.70 32.64 22.39
C LYS A 216 -33.79 32.97 23.88
N ARG A 217 -33.01 32.31 24.75
CA ARG A 217 -32.96 32.59 26.20
C ARG A 217 -32.76 34.07 26.52
N ASP A 218 -31.93 34.76 25.73
CA ASP A 218 -31.59 36.18 25.90
C ASP A 218 -32.62 37.17 25.33
N ARG A 219 -33.76 36.69 24.77
CA ARG A 219 -34.68 37.56 24.01
C ARG A 219 -36.15 37.22 24.23
N ASP A 220 -36.82 38.09 24.99
CA ASP A 220 -38.19 38.01 25.52
C ASP A 220 -39.35 37.71 24.52
N GLN A 221 -39.13 37.66 23.19
CA GLN A 221 -40.18 37.41 22.19
C GLN A 221 -39.66 36.73 20.91
N GLY A 222 -40.31 35.70 20.39
CA GLY A 222 -40.07 35.13 19.06
C GLY A 222 -39.74 33.63 19.03
N ARG A 223 -39.62 33.08 17.82
CA ARG A 223 -39.66 31.63 17.56
C ARG A 223 -38.29 31.09 17.17
N THR A 224 -37.96 29.85 17.46
CA THR A 224 -36.71 29.27 16.93
C THR A 224 -36.90 28.81 15.49
N ALA A 225 -37.86 27.93 15.21
CA ALA A 225 -38.19 27.46 13.85
C ALA A 225 -39.65 27.73 13.45
N TRP A 226 -39.87 28.12 12.20
CA TRP A 226 -41.21 28.38 11.65
C TRP A 226 -41.37 27.83 10.22
N LEU A 227 -42.17 26.78 10.07
CA LEU A 227 -42.66 26.30 8.78
C LEU A 227 -43.96 27.04 8.41
N ARG A 228 -43.94 27.77 7.29
CA ARG A 228 -45.06 28.63 6.83
C ARG A 228 -45.93 28.03 5.74
N SER A 229 -45.44 27.03 5.00
CA SER A 229 -46.09 26.51 3.79
C SER A 229 -46.24 25.00 3.82
N SER A 230 -47.41 24.51 3.41
CA SER A 230 -47.70 23.07 3.25
C SER A 230 -47.05 22.42 2.03
N THR A 231 -46.29 23.19 1.27
CA THR A 231 -45.51 22.70 0.12
C THR A 231 -44.05 22.42 0.46
N ALA A 232 -43.59 22.81 1.65
CA ALA A 232 -42.22 22.67 2.11
C ALA A 232 -42.08 21.58 3.18
N SER A 233 -40.85 21.12 3.38
CA SER A 233 -40.47 20.16 4.42
C SER A 233 -39.48 20.76 5.40
N LEU A 234 -39.67 20.44 6.68
CA LEU A 234 -38.75 20.75 7.77
C LEU A 234 -38.62 19.53 8.67
N SER A 235 -37.40 19.12 8.97
CA SER A 235 -37.07 18.29 10.14
C SER A 235 -36.08 19.01 11.03
N VAL A 236 -36.21 18.83 12.35
CA VAL A 236 -35.29 19.34 13.36
C VAL A 236 -35.04 18.20 14.33
N THR A 237 -33.87 17.57 14.33
CA THR A 237 -33.60 16.39 15.17
C THR A 237 -32.34 16.54 15.98
N SER A 238 -32.20 15.80 17.09
CA SER A 238 -30.95 15.75 17.87
C SER A 238 -30.41 17.14 18.28
N SER A 239 -31.30 18.11 18.47
CA SER A 239 -30.97 19.54 18.59
C SER A 239 -31.50 20.15 19.88
N ASN A 240 -30.88 21.25 20.33
CA ASN A 240 -31.35 22.06 21.44
C ASN A 240 -32.28 23.17 20.92
N ILE A 241 -33.49 23.25 21.47
CA ILE A 241 -34.54 24.18 21.12
C ILE A 241 -34.94 24.92 22.39
N TRP A 242 -34.65 26.22 22.46
CA TRP A 242 -34.97 27.03 23.63
C TRP A 242 -35.66 28.35 23.28
N THR A 243 -36.91 28.51 23.73
CA THR A 243 -37.62 29.79 23.81
C THR A 243 -37.94 30.18 25.27
N VAL A 244 -38.34 31.42 25.49
CA VAL A 244 -38.81 31.92 26.79
C VAL A 244 -40.33 32.14 26.75
N GLU A 245 -40.95 32.16 27.93
CA GLU A 245 -42.39 32.38 28.10
C GLU A 245 -43.27 31.43 27.24
N SER A 246 -44.26 31.96 26.52
CA SER A 246 -45.18 31.19 25.68
C SER A 246 -44.85 31.28 24.18
N ASP A 247 -43.57 31.44 23.84
CA ASP A 247 -43.12 31.44 22.45
C ASP A 247 -42.87 30.02 21.91
N TYR A 248 -43.23 29.82 20.64
CA TYR A 248 -43.01 28.54 19.97
C TYR A 248 -41.53 28.30 19.67
N GLY A 249 -41.00 27.19 20.18
CA GLY A 249 -39.81 26.57 19.62
C GLY A 249 -40.07 26.22 18.15
N ILE A 250 -40.96 25.27 17.88
CA ILE A 250 -41.36 24.95 16.51
C ILE A 250 -42.81 25.35 16.26
N GLN A 251 -43.01 26.24 15.29
CA GLN A 251 -44.32 26.55 14.73
C GLN A 251 -44.50 25.93 13.34
N ASN A 252 -45.62 25.25 13.16
CA ASN A 252 -46.05 24.61 11.92
C ASN A 252 -47.41 25.20 11.46
N ASP A 253 -47.39 26.13 10.51
CA ASP A 253 -48.64 26.63 9.89
C ASP A 253 -49.20 25.64 8.83
N ALA A 254 -48.46 24.58 8.51
CA ALA A 254 -48.86 23.48 7.64
C ALA A 254 -49.43 22.25 8.39
N ALA A 255 -49.71 22.39 9.70
CA ALA A 255 -50.08 21.31 10.63
C ALA A 255 -51.33 20.48 10.29
N GLY A 256 -52.12 20.89 9.28
CA GLY A 256 -53.25 20.10 8.77
C GLY A 256 -52.88 19.12 7.64
N THR A 257 -51.66 19.21 7.11
CA THR A 257 -51.20 18.45 5.92
C THR A 257 -49.79 17.88 6.06
N TYR A 258 -48.99 18.41 6.99
CA TYR A 258 -47.59 18.01 7.17
C TYR A 258 -47.25 17.90 8.66
N CYS A 259 -46.54 16.85 9.03
CA CYS A 259 -45.98 16.62 10.36
C CYS A 259 -44.47 16.88 10.29
N ILE A 260 -43.98 17.84 11.07
CA ILE A 260 -42.55 18.12 11.22
C ILE A 260 -41.93 17.03 12.08
N ASP A 261 -40.88 16.35 11.61
CA ASP A 261 -40.08 15.46 12.44
C ASP A 261 -39.25 16.31 13.41
N ALA A 262 -39.58 16.26 14.70
CA ALA A 262 -38.97 17.06 15.76
C ALA A 262 -38.39 16.20 16.89
N GLN A 263 -37.99 14.95 16.56
CA GLN A 263 -37.61 13.94 17.54
C GLN A 263 -36.18 14.11 18.07
N ASN A 264 -35.91 13.55 19.25
CA ASN A 264 -34.60 13.56 19.90
C ASN A 264 -34.07 14.98 20.23
N ASN A 265 -34.95 15.98 20.34
CA ASN A 265 -34.56 17.34 20.71
C ASN A 265 -34.61 17.56 22.22
N TRP A 266 -33.75 18.45 22.70
CA TRP A 266 -33.88 19.11 24.01
C TRP A 266 -34.78 20.34 23.88
N TRP A 267 -35.84 20.44 24.67
CA TRP A 267 -36.82 21.55 24.58
C TRP A 267 -36.65 22.62 25.66
N GLY A 268 -35.57 22.57 26.43
CA GLY A 268 -35.33 23.46 27.57
C GLY A 268 -35.86 22.95 28.93
N ALA A 269 -36.59 21.82 28.95
CA ALA A 269 -37.02 21.19 30.19
C ALA A 269 -37.06 19.66 30.09
N ALA A 270 -36.73 18.98 31.21
CA ALA A 270 -36.62 17.53 31.29
C ALA A 270 -37.96 16.80 31.14
N ASP A 271 -39.07 17.48 31.36
CA ASP A 271 -40.41 16.98 31.11
C ASP A 271 -40.86 17.13 29.65
N GLY A 272 -40.14 17.87 28.80
CA GLY A 272 -40.43 18.02 27.37
C GLY A 272 -41.13 19.34 27.00
N PRO A 273 -41.56 19.51 25.74
CA PRO A 273 -42.16 20.74 25.26
C PRO A 273 -43.57 20.97 25.81
N HIS A 274 -44.04 22.20 25.70
CA HIS A 274 -45.44 22.54 25.95
C HIS A 274 -46.28 22.41 24.67
N ASP A 275 -47.29 21.56 24.69
CA ASP A 275 -48.26 21.39 23.60
C ASP A 275 -49.70 21.44 24.10
N GLU A 276 -50.47 22.42 23.62
CA GLU A 276 -51.91 22.55 23.89
C GLU A 276 -52.79 21.83 22.83
N SER A 277 -52.18 21.12 21.85
CA SER A 277 -52.89 20.48 20.74
C SER A 277 -53.93 19.43 21.19
N GLY A 278 -55.02 19.32 20.43
CA GLY A 278 -55.96 18.20 20.56
C GLY A 278 -55.46 16.97 19.81
N ALA A 279 -55.89 15.78 20.24
CA ALA A 279 -55.48 14.46 19.74
C ALA A 279 -55.88 14.09 18.28
N GLY A 280 -55.90 15.07 17.37
CA GLY A 280 -56.32 14.95 15.98
C GLY A 280 -55.49 15.81 15.03
N ASP A 281 -54.20 15.99 15.34
CA ASP A 281 -53.24 16.71 14.51
C ASP A 281 -52.59 15.82 13.44
N ALA A 282 -51.77 16.40 12.55
CA ALA A 282 -51.10 15.65 11.48
C ALA A 282 -50.06 14.61 11.98
N CYS A 283 -49.57 14.73 13.22
CA CYS A 283 -48.65 13.76 13.80
C CYS A 283 -49.38 12.65 14.59
N SER A 284 -50.71 12.75 14.75
CA SER A 284 -51.49 11.92 15.67
C SER A 284 -51.01 11.97 17.12
N LEU A 285 -50.42 13.11 17.50
CA LEU A 285 -50.10 13.45 18.88
C LEU A 285 -51.28 14.19 19.52
N GLY A 286 -51.18 14.43 20.82
CA GLY A 286 -52.13 15.24 21.56
C GLY A 286 -51.46 15.83 22.80
N SER A 287 -52.16 16.80 23.40
CA SER A 287 -51.66 17.72 24.43
C SER A 287 -50.63 17.14 25.39
N HIS A 288 -49.52 17.85 25.54
CA HIS A 288 -48.44 17.53 26.45
C HIS A 288 -48.08 18.75 27.31
N GLY A 289 -48.40 18.68 28.61
CA GLY A 289 -48.24 19.80 29.55
C GLY A 289 -46.82 20.01 30.09
N GLY A 290 -45.78 19.82 29.26
CA GLY A 290 -44.38 20.01 29.65
C GLY A 290 -44.05 21.47 29.93
N SER A 291 -42.92 21.71 30.62
CA SER A 291 -42.45 23.05 30.99
C SER A 291 -41.43 23.66 30.03
N GLY A 292 -41.07 22.94 28.97
CA GLY A 292 -40.17 23.42 27.92
C GLY A 292 -40.83 24.35 26.89
N SER A 293 -40.05 24.68 25.86
CA SER A 293 -40.44 25.51 24.72
C SER A 293 -41.76 25.04 24.09
N TRP A 294 -42.60 25.97 23.65
CA TRP A 294 -43.92 25.62 23.11
C TRP A 294 -43.81 25.03 21.70
N VAL A 295 -44.76 24.17 21.33
CA VAL A 295 -44.96 23.72 19.96
C VAL A 295 -46.39 24.00 19.52
N THR A 296 -46.61 24.06 18.21
CA THR A 296 -47.96 23.95 17.64
C THR A 296 -48.28 22.51 17.30
N ASN A 297 -49.55 22.23 16.98
CA ASN A 297 -49.99 21.05 16.24
C ASN A 297 -49.02 20.68 15.10
N GLY A 298 -48.92 19.40 14.77
CA GLY A 298 -48.15 18.91 13.63
C GLY A 298 -46.63 18.94 13.85
N VAL A 299 -46.17 18.84 15.09
CA VAL A 299 -44.75 18.76 15.46
C VAL A 299 -44.51 17.45 16.21
N ASP A 300 -43.72 16.54 15.65
CA ASP A 300 -43.42 15.25 16.28
C ASP A 300 -42.25 15.34 17.26
N TYR A 301 -42.53 15.76 18.48
CA TYR A 301 -41.52 15.92 19.54
C TYR A 301 -41.19 14.64 20.31
N ARG A 302 -41.55 13.44 19.81
CA ARG A 302 -41.29 12.17 20.50
C ARG A 302 -39.80 11.94 20.79
N ASN A 303 -39.52 11.13 21.80
CA ASN A 303 -38.16 10.78 22.24
C ASN A 303 -37.33 12.02 22.63
N TRP A 304 -37.94 13.06 23.21
CA TRP A 304 -37.23 14.25 23.65
C TRP A 304 -36.12 13.94 24.66
N LEU A 305 -35.05 14.73 24.61
CA LEU A 305 -33.94 14.64 25.54
C LEU A 305 -34.32 15.22 26.91
N THR A 306 -33.66 14.76 27.97
CA THR A 306 -33.88 15.22 29.35
C THR A 306 -32.83 16.24 29.83
N ALA A 307 -31.87 16.59 28.98
CA ALA A 307 -30.87 17.63 29.20
C ALA A 307 -30.38 18.22 27.87
N GLU A 308 -29.75 19.39 27.92
CA GLU A 308 -29.03 20.04 26.81
C GLU A 308 -27.82 19.18 26.40
N THR A 309 -27.56 19.09 25.10
CA THR A 309 -26.41 18.35 24.53
C THR A 309 -25.45 19.27 23.79
N ASP A 310 -24.20 18.86 23.63
CA ASP A 310 -23.25 19.60 22.80
C ASP A 310 -23.70 19.61 21.32
N ARG A 311 -23.28 20.65 20.58
CA ARG A 311 -23.55 20.76 19.15
C ARG A 311 -22.70 19.75 18.37
N VAL A 312 -23.32 19.07 17.41
CA VAL A 312 -22.67 18.05 16.58
C VAL A 312 -22.90 18.38 15.11
N GLY A 313 -21.81 18.61 14.39
CA GLY A 313 -21.83 18.86 12.94
C GLY A 313 -22.03 17.59 12.12
N ILE A 314 -21.98 17.74 10.80
CA ILE A 314 -21.70 16.63 9.88
C ILE A 314 -20.20 16.61 9.58
N THR A 315 -19.59 15.45 9.70
CA THR A 315 -18.16 15.24 9.41
C THR A 315 -17.97 13.84 8.81
N THR A 316 -16.93 13.67 7.99
CA THR A 316 -16.52 12.39 7.44
C THR A 316 -15.01 12.21 7.60
N PRO A 317 -14.50 10.98 7.87
CA PRO A 317 -13.06 10.78 7.97
C PRO A 317 -12.35 11.05 6.63
N PRO A 318 -11.15 11.66 6.65
CA PRO A 318 -10.43 12.03 5.43
C PRO A 318 -10.03 10.80 4.61
N THR A 319 -10.00 10.95 3.29
CA THR A 319 -9.44 9.93 2.39
C THR A 319 -7.93 10.10 2.30
N ALA A 320 -7.21 9.24 3.02
CA ALA A 320 -5.75 9.19 3.01
C ALA A 320 -5.20 8.57 1.73
N THR A 321 -4.14 9.16 1.17
CA THR A 321 -3.35 8.59 0.07
C THR A 321 -1.98 9.24 -0.01
N PHE A 322 -0.98 8.50 -0.47
CA PHE A 322 0.36 9.01 -0.72
C PHE A 322 1.05 8.30 -1.88
N THR A 323 2.14 8.90 -2.34
CA THR A 323 3.10 8.30 -3.28
C THR A 323 4.48 8.26 -2.67
N ILE A 324 5.28 7.27 -3.06
CA ILE A 324 6.68 7.08 -2.66
C ILE A 324 7.57 7.17 -3.90
N ALA A 325 8.73 7.83 -3.78
CA ALA A 325 9.76 7.89 -4.82
C ALA A 325 11.17 7.67 -4.21
N PRO A 326 12.06 6.84 -4.77
CA PRO A 326 11.90 6.01 -5.98
C PRO A 326 10.80 4.94 -5.82
N ASP A 327 10.49 4.23 -6.91
CA ASP A 327 9.43 3.20 -6.95
C ASP A 327 9.63 2.18 -5.82
N PRO A 328 8.72 2.14 -4.82
CA PRO A 328 8.92 1.34 -3.62
C PRO A 328 8.82 -0.18 -3.89
N ALA A 329 8.28 -0.59 -5.04
CA ALA A 329 8.23 -1.98 -5.47
C ALA A 329 9.55 -2.48 -6.08
N VAL A 330 10.51 -1.59 -6.38
CA VAL A 330 11.84 -1.94 -6.89
C VAL A 330 12.81 -1.93 -5.71
N PRO A 331 13.37 -3.09 -5.27
CA PRO A 331 14.23 -3.14 -4.10
C PRO A 331 15.44 -2.19 -4.21
N GLN A 332 15.74 -1.45 -3.15
CA GLN A 332 16.88 -0.53 -3.06
C GLN A 332 17.69 -0.76 -1.79
N LEU A 333 18.96 -0.36 -1.81
CA LEU A 333 19.87 -0.35 -0.65
C LEU A 333 19.20 0.25 0.61
N PRO A 334 19.38 -0.32 1.83
CA PRO A 334 18.94 0.25 3.13
C PRO A 334 19.59 1.59 3.55
N THR A 335 20.15 2.33 2.59
CA THR A 335 20.64 3.71 2.75
C THR A 335 19.97 4.68 1.76
N THR A 336 19.00 4.20 0.99
CA THR A 336 18.25 4.97 0.01
C THR A 336 17.26 5.90 0.72
N GLU A 337 17.31 7.18 0.37
CA GLU A 337 16.32 8.16 0.82
C GLU A 337 15.08 8.08 -0.07
N TYR A 338 13.95 7.72 0.54
CA TYR A 338 12.65 7.73 -0.10
C TYR A 338 11.92 9.02 0.24
N ALA A 339 11.35 9.68 -0.77
CA ALA A 339 10.46 10.81 -0.63
C ALA A 339 9.01 10.32 -0.58
N PHE A 340 8.27 10.79 0.41
CA PHE A 340 6.87 10.49 0.66
C PHE A 340 6.04 11.75 0.44
N ASP A 341 4.97 11.65 -0.34
CA ASP A 341 4.07 12.77 -0.65
C ASP A 341 2.61 12.37 -0.45
N ALA A 342 1.99 12.90 0.61
CA ALA A 342 0.58 12.74 0.95
C ALA A 342 -0.33 13.85 0.41
N SER A 343 0.16 14.72 -0.50
CA SER A 343 -0.58 15.87 -1.03
C SER A 343 -1.88 15.51 -1.77
N GLY A 344 -2.01 14.26 -2.23
CA GLY A 344 -3.25 13.73 -2.80
C GLY A 344 -4.36 13.42 -1.79
N SER A 345 -4.09 13.49 -0.47
CA SER A 345 -5.10 13.23 0.57
C SER A 345 -6.17 14.33 0.60
N THR A 346 -7.44 13.92 0.68
CA THR A 346 -8.59 14.81 0.55
C THR A 346 -9.63 14.58 1.64
N ASP A 347 -10.38 15.63 1.94
CA ASP A 347 -11.56 15.56 2.79
C ASP A 347 -12.73 16.33 2.15
N ALA A 348 -13.96 15.94 2.48
CA ALA A 348 -15.17 16.56 1.93
C ALA A 348 -15.53 17.88 2.63
N GLU A 349 -15.29 17.98 3.94
CA GLU A 349 -15.65 19.11 4.80
C GLU A 349 -14.54 20.16 4.90
N ASP A 350 -13.29 19.73 4.85
CA ASP A 350 -12.08 20.54 5.04
C ASP A 350 -11.44 21.01 3.73
N TYR A 351 -10.45 21.91 3.84
CA TYR A 351 -9.51 22.17 2.74
C TYR A 351 -8.31 21.23 2.85
N THR A 352 -7.78 20.76 1.73
CA THR A 352 -6.56 19.91 1.72
C THR A 352 -5.36 20.58 2.40
N SER A 353 -5.29 21.91 2.40
CA SER A 353 -4.28 22.69 3.13
C SER A 353 -4.39 22.58 4.67
N SER A 354 -5.60 22.34 5.19
CA SER A 354 -5.89 22.24 6.62
C SER A 354 -5.61 20.85 7.20
N LEU A 355 -5.67 19.80 6.37
CA LEU A 355 -5.45 18.42 6.81
C LEU A 355 -4.03 18.23 7.36
N GLU A 356 -3.93 17.56 8.50
CA GLU A 356 -2.66 17.19 9.12
C GLU A 356 -2.32 15.73 8.81
N VAL A 357 -1.04 15.45 8.58
CA VAL A 357 -0.53 14.09 8.35
C VAL A 357 0.44 13.69 9.45
N CYS A 358 0.45 12.41 9.82
CA CYS A 358 1.57 11.78 10.48
C CYS A 358 1.90 10.44 9.83
N TRP A 359 3.19 10.14 9.83
CA TRP A 359 3.82 8.92 9.34
C TRP A 359 4.18 8.01 10.52
N ASP A 360 3.80 6.75 10.34
CA ASP A 360 4.07 5.56 11.13
C ASP A 360 4.92 4.66 10.21
N TRP A 361 6.23 4.58 10.49
CA TRP A 361 7.22 4.03 9.56
C TRP A 361 7.37 2.52 9.61
N ASP A 362 6.94 1.88 10.71
CA ASP A 362 7.00 0.43 10.93
C ASP A 362 5.61 -0.22 11.12
N ASN A 363 4.54 0.57 11.05
CA ASN A 363 3.14 0.15 11.15
C ASN A 363 2.80 -0.49 12.51
N ASP A 364 3.43 -0.01 13.61
CA ASP A 364 3.13 -0.46 14.98
C ASP A 364 1.80 0.11 15.52
N GLY A 365 1.25 1.12 14.85
CA GLY A 365 0.03 1.85 15.24
C GLY A 365 0.32 3.26 15.76
N THR A 366 1.57 3.59 16.06
CA THR A 366 2.06 4.89 16.54
C THR A 366 2.74 5.65 15.41
N CYS A 367 2.52 6.97 15.31
CA CYS A 367 3.31 7.80 14.39
C CYS A 367 4.61 8.27 15.06
N GLU A 368 5.77 8.04 14.44
CA GLU A 368 7.06 8.61 14.86
C GLU A 368 7.10 10.11 14.62
N THR A 369 6.38 10.57 13.60
CA THR A 369 6.27 11.99 13.27
C THR A 369 5.09 12.63 13.99
N GLY A 370 5.25 13.88 14.42
CA GLY A 370 4.11 14.67 14.89
C GLY A 370 3.22 15.11 13.72
N TYR A 371 1.91 15.20 13.98
CA TYR A 371 0.94 15.75 13.03
C TYR A 371 1.39 17.10 12.46
N SER A 372 1.33 17.24 11.13
CA SER A 372 1.75 18.44 10.41
C SER A 372 0.91 18.68 9.15
N THR A 373 0.63 19.94 8.83
CA THR A 373 0.03 20.31 7.53
C THR A 373 1.00 20.19 6.35
N THR A 374 2.30 19.99 6.62
CA THR A 374 3.32 19.71 5.59
C THR A 374 3.23 18.24 5.15
N LYS A 375 2.78 18.01 3.92
CA LYS A 375 2.41 16.66 3.42
C LYS A 375 3.55 15.86 2.81
N THR A 376 4.73 16.44 2.71
CA THR A 376 5.92 15.83 2.09
C THR A 376 7.02 15.64 3.13
N THR A 377 7.66 14.47 3.14
CA THR A 377 8.84 14.19 3.98
C THR A 377 9.79 13.24 3.26
N THR A 378 10.99 13.05 3.80
CA THR A 378 11.87 11.93 3.41
C THR A 378 12.08 10.97 4.58
N HIS A 379 12.42 9.72 4.27
CA HIS A 379 12.82 8.69 5.25
C HIS A 379 13.86 7.73 4.65
N VAL A 380 14.67 7.09 5.51
CA VAL A 380 15.67 6.07 5.15
C VAL A 380 15.48 4.88 6.08
N PHE A 381 15.14 3.72 5.52
CA PHE A 381 14.95 2.48 6.28
C PHE A 381 16.29 1.79 6.53
N GLY A 382 16.69 1.67 7.79
CA GLY A 382 18.02 1.16 8.18
C GLY A 382 18.19 -0.37 8.15
N SER A 383 17.17 -1.13 7.76
CA SER A 383 17.21 -2.59 7.56
C SER A 383 16.61 -2.96 6.21
N GLY A 384 17.03 -4.09 5.64
CA GLY A 384 16.40 -4.67 4.45
C GLY A 384 15.06 -5.34 4.79
N GLY A 385 14.49 -5.99 3.77
CA GLY A 385 13.19 -6.65 3.81
C GLY A 385 12.06 -5.79 3.28
N VAL A 386 10.82 -6.13 3.66
CA VAL A 386 9.61 -5.38 3.30
C VAL A 386 9.19 -4.49 4.47
N GLN A 387 9.16 -3.19 4.24
CA GLN A 387 8.80 -2.18 5.23
C GLN A 387 7.40 -1.64 4.93
N THR A 388 6.39 -2.03 5.70
CA THR A 388 5.03 -1.49 5.54
C THR A 388 4.94 -0.12 6.20
N VAL A 389 4.79 0.94 5.41
CA VAL A 389 4.60 2.31 5.90
C VAL A 389 3.12 2.61 6.03
N ARG A 390 2.73 3.28 7.12
CA ARG A 390 1.37 3.77 7.37
C ARG A 390 1.33 5.29 7.42
N LEU A 391 0.46 5.87 6.59
CA LEU A 391 0.05 7.27 6.66
C LEU A 391 -1.24 7.36 7.48
N VAL A 392 -1.26 8.25 8.47
CA VAL A 392 -2.49 8.69 9.14
C VAL A 392 -2.75 10.16 8.78
N VAL A 393 -3.94 10.44 8.26
CA VAL A 393 -4.41 11.79 7.95
C VAL A 393 -5.52 12.15 8.93
N ARG A 394 -5.46 13.36 9.50
CA ARG A 394 -6.50 13.89 10.38
C ARG A 394 -7.08 15.18 9.81
N ASP A 395 -8.40 15.32 9.91
CA ASP A 395 -9.12 16.54 9.55
C ASP A 395 -9.08 17.59 10.69
N THR A 396 -9.90 18.65 10.59
CA THR A 396 -9.93 19.68 11.64
C THR A 396 -10.92 19.42 12.78
N ASP A 397 -11.79 18.42 12.67
CA ASP A 397 -12.71 17.98 13.74
C ASP A 397 -12.08 16.86 14.61
N GLY A 398 -11.05 16.19 14.09
CA GLY A 398 -10.26 15.17 14.76
C GLY A 398 -10.43 13.75 14.20
N ASP A 399 -11.24 13.58 13.15
CA ASP A 399 -11.46 12.29 12.49
C ASP A 399 -10.22 11.88 11.68
N THR A 400 -9.92 10.59 11.67
CA THR A 400 -8.70 10.04 11.06
C THR A 400 -9.00 9.03 9.96
N GLY A 401 -8.30 9.17 8.83
CA GLY A 401 -8.24 8.19 7.76
C GLY A 401 -6.81 7.71 7.53
N GLU A 402 -6.67 6.51 6.97
CA GLU A 402 -5.38 5.82 6.93
C GLU A 402 -5.12 5.17 5.57
N ALA A 403 -3.84 5.10 5.19
CA ALA A 403 -3.37 4.38 4.00
C ALA A 403 -2.05 3.67 4.32
N THR A 404 -1.82 2.51 3.72
CA THR A 404 -0.55 1.77 3.86
C THR A 404 0.07 1.47 2.51
N GLN A 405 1.40 1.40 2.46
CA GLN A 405 2.15 0.95 1.29
C GLN A 405 3.47 0.31 1.71
N ASP A 406 3.82 -0.81 1.07
CA ASP A 406 5.08 -1.52 1.29
C ASP A 406 6.23 -0.88 0.52
N VAL A 407 7.40 -0.81 1.16
CA VAL A 407 8.69 -0.40 0.57
C VAL A 407 9.66 -1.57 0.64
N HIS A 408 10.21 -1.98 -0.50
CA HIS A 408 11.17 -3.07 -0.58
C HIS A 408 12.59 -2.53 -0.43
N THR A 409 13.34 -3.04 0.55
CA THR A 409 14.71 -2.64 0.87
C THR A 409 15.66 -3.83 0.94
N GLY A 410 16.94 -3.62 0.60
CA GLY A 410 17.91 -4.67 0.28
C GLY A 410 17.84 -5.10 -1.20
N ASN A 411 18.92 -5.69 -1.72
CA ASN A 411 18.90 -6.42 -2.99
C ASN A 411 18.83 -7.93 -2.70
N PRO A 412 18.14 -8.74 -3.53
CA PRO A 412 18.32 -10.19 -3.47
C PRO A 412 19.74 -10.60 -3.89
N PRO A 413 20.30 -11.68 -3.29
CA PRO A 413 21.62 -12.18 -3.64
C PRO A 413 21.68 -12.69 -5.10
N ASP A 414 22.86 -12.64 -5.73
CA ASP A 414 23.16 -13.23 -7.04
C ASP A 414 23.71 -14.67 -6.85
N PRO A 415 22.88 -15.72 -7.04
CA PRO A 415 23.27 -17.11 -6.82
C PRO A 415 24.19 -17.62 -7.92
N ALA A 416 25.40 -18.04 -7.55
CA ALA A 416 26.38 -18.56 -8.50
C ALA A 416 27.13 -19.78 -7.97
N PHE A 417 26.96 -20.92 -8.66
CA PHE A 417 27.74 -22.14 -8.40
C PHE A 417 28.49 -22.70 -9.61
N THR A 418 29.54 -23.46 -9.29
CA THR A 418 30.23 -24.39 -10.18
C THR A 418 30.11 -25.81 -9.64
N PHE A 419 30.42 -26.81 -10.47
CA PHE A 419 30.40 -28.21 -10.06
C PHE A 419 31.54 -28.99 -10.73
N THR A 420 31.96 -30.09 -10.11
CA THR A 420 32.95 -31.03 -10.66
C THR A 420 32.57 -32.46 -10.28
N GLN A 421 32.40 -33.32 -11.28
CA GLN A 421 32.18 -34.74 -11.06
C GLN A 421 33.49 -35.41 -10.65
N THR A 422 33.53 -36.01 -9.45
CA THR A 422 34.74 -36.63 -8.88
C THR A 422 34.76 -38.15 -9.06
N THR A 423 33.60 -38.78 -9.16
CA THR A 423 33.44 -40.21 -9.45
C THR A 423 32.20 -40.45 -10.32
N TRP A 424 31.94 -41.69 -10.72
CA TRP A 424 30.80 -42.07 -11.57
C TRP A 424 29.42 -41.66 -11.03
N SER A 425 29.28 -41.44 -9.72
CA SER A 425 28.04 -41.05 -9.05
C SER A 425 28.16 -39.79 -8.17
N GLN A 426 29.37 -39.28 -7.93
CA GLN A 426 29.60 -38.18 -6.97
C GLN A 426 29.97 -36.88 -7.67
N VAL A 427 29.29 -35.80 -7.28
CA VAL A 427 29.54 -34.43 -7.74
C VAL A 427 29.80 -33.52 -6.55
N VAL A 428 30.83 -32.70 -6.68
CA VAL A 428 31.19 -31.64 -5.75
C VAL A 428 30.64 -30.32 -6.30
N PHE A 429 29.96 -29.56 -5.44
CA PHE A 429 29.34 -28.28 -5.77
C PHE A 429 29.97 -27.16 -4.93
N ASP A 430 30.27 -26.04 -5.60
CA ASP A 430 30.89 -24.87 -4.97
C ASP A 430 30.06 -23.62 -5.33
N ALA A 431 29.36 -23.08 -4.32
CA ALA A 431 28.53 -21.88 -4.42
C ALA A 431 29.27 -20.60 -3.95
N SER A 432 30.57 -20.67 -3.66
CA SER A 432 31.35 -19.54 -3.08
C SER A 432 31.52 -18.33 -4.01
N ALA A 433 31.11 -18.48 -5.26
CA ALA A 433 31.02 -17.39 -6.24
C ALA A 433 29.72 -16.58 -6.12
N SER A 434 28.73 -17.04 -5.34
CA SER A 434 27.51 -16.29 -5.04
C SER A 434 27.86 -15.01 -4.30
N SER A 435 27.17 -13.92 -4.61
CA SER A 435 27.49 -12.60 -4.08
C SER A 435 26.24 -11.80 -3.81
N ASP A 436 26.31 -10.92 -2.83
CA ASP A 436 25.31 -9.89 -2.60
C ASP A 436 26.00 -8.52 -2.46
N VAL A 437 25.27 -7.44 -2.72
CA VAL A 437 25.80 -6.07 -2.68
C VAL A 437 25.83 -5.51 -1.24
N GLU A 438 24.94 -6.01 -0.36
CA GLU A 438 24.78 -5.61 1.03
C GLU A 438 25.39 -6.63 1.99
N THR A 439 25.12 -7.93 1.77
CA THR A 439 25.50 -9.03 2.66
C THR A 439 26.85 -9.64 2.25
N PRO A 440 27.88 -9.61 3.13
CA PRO A 440 29.14 -10.30 2.87
C PRO A 440 28.94 -11.80 2.60
N VAL A 441 29.66 -12.35 1.63
CA VAL A 441 29.60 -13.77 1.20
C VAL A 441 29.69 -14.77 2.38
N SER A 442 30.39 -14.43 3.47
CA SER A 442 30.47 -15.25 4.70
C SER A 442 29.18 -15.33 5.53
N GLN A 443 28.14 -14.56 5.18
CA GLN A 443 26.85 -14.52 5.84
C GLN A 443 25.70 -15.00 4.94
N LEU A 444 25.95 -15.18 3.63
CA LEU A 444 24.98 -15.76 2.70
C LEU A 444 24.77 -17.24 3.00
N GLN A 445 23.50 -17.64 3.08
CA GLN A 445 23.08 -19.02 3.22
C GLN A 445 22.65 -19.59 1.87
N ALA A 446 22.72 -20.92 1.76
CA ALA A 446 22.37 -21.66 0.57
C ALA A 446 21.50 -22.86 0.89
N GLY A 447 20.62 -23.19 -0.05
CA GLY A 447 19.83 -24.40 -0.10
C GLY A 447 20.01 -25.11 -1.43
N TRP A 448 19.80 -26.42 -1.46
CA TRP A 448 19.93 -27.25 -2.65
C TRP A 448 18.78 -28.23 -2.79
N ASP A 449 18.18 -28.26 -3.98
CA ASP A 449 17.34 -29.33 -4.53
C ASP A 449 18.19 -30.01 -5.60
N TRP A 450 18.68 -31.24 -5.36
CA TRP A 450 19.73 -31.86 -6.17
C TRP A 450 19.23 -32.42 -7.49
N GLU A 451 17.99 -32.90 -7.53
CA GLU A 451 17.33 -33.40 -8.72
C GLU A 451 16.55 -32.33 -9.50
N GLY A 452 16.19 -31.22 -8.86
CA GLY A 452 15.35 -30.16 -9.41
C GLY A 452 13.86 -30.52 -9.41
N ASN A 453 13.37 -31.19 -8.35
CA ASN A 453 12.00 -31.66 -8.22
C ASN A 453 11.05 -30.69 -7.47
N GLY A 454 11.57 -29.60 -6.89
CA GLY A 454 10.84 -28.63 -6.08
C GLY A 454 10.82 -28.92 -4.57
N VAL A 455 11.63 -29.86 -4.08
CA VAL A 455 11.81 -30.21 -2.67
C VAL A 455 13.27 -29.98 -2.30
N TRP A 456 13.50 -29.22 -1.22
CA TRP A 456 14.86 -28.93 -0.75
C TRP A 456 15.45 -30.11 0.03
N ASP A 457 16.60 -30.60 -0.41
CA ASP A 457 17.36 -31.68 0.24
C ASP A 457 18.30 -31.15 1.35
N VAL A 458 18.84 -29.96 1.12
CA VAL A 458 19.76 -29.25 2.01
C VAL A 458 19.28 -27.82 2.15
N THR A 459 19.27 -27.32 3.39
CA THR A 459 18.90 -25.95 3.76
C THR A 459 19.94 -25.40 4.73
N GLU A 460 20.07 -24.07 4.81
CA GLU A 460 20.88 -23.37 5.84
C GLU A 460 22.39 -23.72 5.86
N VAL A 461 23.01 -24.01 4.71
CA VAL A 461 24.49 -24.15 4.61
C VAL A 461 25.12 -22.85 4.13
N GLY A 462 26.32 -22.48 4.58
CA GLY A 462 26.98 -21.27 4.07
C GLY A 462 27.38 -21.41 2.59
N VAL A 463 27.27 -20.36 1.76
CA VAL A 463 27.66 -20.43 0.33
C VAL A 463 29.13 -20.83 0.11
N THR A 464 30.00 -20.59 1.10
CA THR A 464 31.41 -21.01 1.09
C THR A 464 31.64 -22.47 1.46
N GLU A 465 30.60 -23.20 1.87
CA GLU A 465 30.69 -24.62 2.20
C GLU A 465 30.53 -25.47 0.94
N ILE A 466 31.64 -26.06 0.50
CA ILE A 466 31.67 -26.99 -0.64
C ILE A 466 30.80 -28.22 -0.31
N GLN A 467 29.71 -28.39 -1.05
CA GLN A 467 28.78 -29.50 -0.90
C GLN A 467 29.20 -30.69 -1.77
N THR A 468 28.77 -31.90 -1.40
CA THR A 468 29.03 -33.11 -2.19
C THR A 468 27.80 -34.00 -2.18
N HIS A 469 27.22 -34.22 -3.36
CA HIS A 469 26.06 -35.08 -3.55
C HIS A 469 26.44 -36.36 -4.29
N THR A 470 25.72 -37.46 -4.02
CA THR A 470 25.90 -38.76 -4.70
C THR A 470 24.60 -39.19 -5.36
N TYR A 471 24.53 -39.04 -6.68
CA TYR A 471 23.38 -39.44 -7.48
C TYR A 471 23.30 -40.97 -7.59
N SER A 472 22.13 -41.55 -7.33
CA SER A 472 21.94 -43.01 -7.32
C SER A 472 21.93 -43.66 -8.70
N HIS A 473 21.76 -42.86 -9.76
CA HIS A 473 21.64 -43.31 -11.15
C HIS A 473 22.40 -42.39 -12.11
N LEU A 474 22.71 -42.91 -13.30
CA LEU A 474 23.27 -42.13 -14.41
C LEU A 474 22.15 -41.34 -15.10
N GLY A 475 22.45 -40.11 -15.53
CA GLY A 475 21.48 -39.26 -16.24
C GLY A 475 21.70 -37.75 -16.06
N ARG A 476 20.83 -36.96 -16.70
CA ARG A 476 20.81 -35.49 -16.58
C ARG A 476 19.94 -35.07 -15.40
N TYR A 477 20.57 -34.45 -14.41
CA TYR A 477 19.92 -33.80 -13.27
C TYR A 477 19.94 -32.28 -13.42
N TRP A 478 19.16 -31.59 -12.60
CA TRP A 478 19.05 -30.14 -12.64
C TRP A 478 19.09 -29.53 -11.23
N PRO A 479 20.24 -29.62 -10.54
CA PRO A 479 20.41 -29.03 -9.23
C PRO A 479 20.04 -27.55 -9.25
N THR A 480 19.20 -27.17 -8.30
CA THR A 480 18.74 -25.80 -8.06
C THR A 480 19.37 -25.32 -6.77
N LEU A 481 20.26 -24.34 -6.90
CA LEU A 481 20.77 -23.54 -5.79
C LEU A 481 19.73 -22.49 -5.43
N TYR A 482 19.45 -22.35 -4.15
CA TYR A 482 18.79 -21.20 -3.53
C TYR A 482 19.84 -20.46 -2.71
N VAL A 483 19.86 -19.13 -2.74
CA VAL A 483 20.70 -18.30 -1.85
C VAL A 483 19.81 -17.31 -1.11
N GLU A 484 20.10 -17.12 0.17
CA GLU A 484 19.41 -16.22 1.08
C GLU A 484 20.41 -15.31 1.79
N ASP A 485 20.05 -14.04 1.92
CA ASP A 485 20.86 -13.00 2.55
C ASP A 485 20.55 -12.82 4.06
N THR A 486 21.04 -11.74 4.66
CA THR A 486 20.75 -11.44 6.08
C THR A 486 19.41 -10.74 6.33
N ASP A 487 18.74 -10.27 5.29
CA ASP A 487 17.44 -9.60 5.32
C ASP A 487 16.29 -10.55 4.90
N ASN A 488 16.61 -11.83 4.65
CA ASN A 488 15.74 -12.90 4.16
C ASN A 488 15.23 -12.68 2.71
N LEU A 489 15.98 -11.92 1.91
CA LEU A 489 15.79 -11.85 0.46
C LEU A 489 16.50 -13.03 -0.22
N THR A 490 15.93 -13.49 -1.32
CA THR A 490 16.30 -14.79 -1.91
C THR A 490 16.28 -14.76 -3.43
N ASP A 491 17.17 -15.52 -4.05
CA ASP A 491 17.10 -15.86 -5.47
C ASP A 491 17.61 -17.29 -5.74
N THR A 492 17.34 -17.82 -6.93
CA THR A 492 17.63 -19.21 -7.31
C THR A 492 18.34 -19.35 -8.65
N LEU A 493 19.28 -20.29 -8.72
CA LEU A 493 20.01 -20.66 -9.93
C LEU A 493 19.89 -22.15 -10.20
N ARG A 494 19.44 -22.52 -11.41
CA ARG A 494 19.34 -23.92 -11.85
C ARG A 494 20.31 -24.19 -13.00
N LYS A 495 21.16 -25.22 -12.89
CA LYS A 495 22.08 -25.64 -13.98
C LYS A 495 21.97 -27.15 -14.22
N PRO A 496 22.07 -27.62 -15.48
CA PRO A 496 22.10 -29.04 -15.77
C PRO A 496 23.42 -29.67 -15.33
N VAL A 497 23.35 -30.89 -14.80
CA VAL A 497 24.51 -31.72 -14.45
C VAL A 497 24.30 -33.11 -15.04
N ASP A 498 25.24 -33.56 -15.87
CA ASP A 498 25.20 -34.88 -16.51
C ASP A 498 26.06 -35.87 -15.74
N ILE A 499 25.42 -36.87 -15.13
CA ILE A 499 26.08 -37.94 -14.39
C ILE A 499 26.37 -39.08 -15.34
N ILE A 500 27.59 -39.09 -15.85
CA ILE A 500 28.10 -40.06 -16.83
C ILE A 500 29.18 -40.96 -16.19
N PRO A 501 29.32 -42.22 -16.63
CA PRO A 501 30.39 -43.08 -16.14
C PRO A 501 31.76 -42.55 -16.60
N PRO A 502 32.81 -42.61 -15.76
CA PRO A 502 34.15 -42.18 -16.13
C PRO A 502 34.68 -43.04 -17.27
N THR A 503 35.32 -42.37 -18.23
CA THR A 503 35.83 -42.95 -19.47
C THR A 503 36.62 -44.24 -19.22
N THR A 504 36.00 -45.38 -19.49
CA THR A 504 36.53 -46.66 -19.02
C THR A 504 37.57 -47.18 -20.01
N VAL A 505 38.85 -47.06 -19.66
CA VAL A 505 39.96 -47.56 -20.48
C VAL A 505 40.13 -49.06 -20.27
N VAL A 506 39.79 -49.85 -21.29
CA VAL A 506 40.19 -51.26 -21.37
C VAL A 506 41.50 -51.35 -22.14
N SER A 507 42.50 -52.00 -21.54
CA SER A 507 43.82 -52.26 -22.12
C SER A 507 43.99 -53.74 -22.40
N LEU A 508 44.03 -54.14 -23.68
CA LEU A 508 44.24 -55.53 -24.10
C LEU A 508 45.73 -55.77 -24.40
N THR A 509 46.35 -56.75 -23.75
CA THR A 509 47.77 -57.13 -23.93
C THR A 509 47.86 -58.54 -24.51
N GLY A 510 48.37 -58.68 -25.74
CA GLY A 510 48.50 -59.98 -26.43
C GLY A 510 49.94 -60.27 -26.87
N SER A 511 50.36 -61.54 -26.82
CA SER A 511 51.62 -62.00 -27.42
C SER A 511 51.45 -63.30 -28.20
N GLY A 512 51.84 -63.29 -29.47
CA GLY A 512 51.96 -64.49 -30.32
C GLY A 512 50.67 -64.91 -31.04
N GLY A 513 50.64 -64.71 -32.36
CA GLY A 513 49.60 -65.21 -33.24
C GLY A 513 49.65 -64.51 -34.59
N THR A 514 49.72 -65.26 -35.69
CA THR A 514 49.65 -64.70 -37.05
C THR A 514 48.19 -64.44 -37.39
N LEU A 515 47.82 -63.17 -37.56
CA LEU A 515 46.46 -62.78 -37.97
C LEU A 515 46.24 -63.05 -39.45
N VAL A 516 45.84 -64.28 -39.78
CA VAL A 516 45.32 -64.62 -41.12
C VAL A 516 43.81 -64.78 -41.03
N SER A 517 43.07 -63.67 -41.15
CA SER A 517 41.70 -63.77 -41.63
C SER A 517 41.75 -63.98 -43.15
N ALA A 518 40.77 -64.68 -43.72
CA ALA A 518 40.77 -65.00 -45.16
C ALA A 518 40.49 -63.78 -46.07
N ASP A 519 40.18 -62.63 -45.46
CA ASP A 519 39.66 -61.40 -46.07
C ASP A 519 40.34 -60.10 -45.56
N GLY A 520 41.23 -60.17 -44.57
CA GLY A 520 42.05 -59.06 -44.07
C GLY A 520 41.42 -58.15 -43.00
N THR A 521 40.26 -58.50 -42.45
CA THR A 521 39.45 -57.64 -41.56
C THR A 521 39.21 -58.20 -40.16
N VAL A 522 39.33 -57.35 -39.13
CA VAL A 522 38.83 -57.62 -37.77
C VAL A 522 37.39 -57.09 -37.67
N GLN A 523 36.47 -57.91 -37.15
CA GLN A 523 35.06 -57.54 -36.97
C GLN A 523 34.73 -57.19 -35.51
N VAL A 524 34.11 -56.04 -35.29
CA VAL A 524 33.55 -55.66 -33.98
C VAL A 524 32.02 -55.61 -34.10
N ALA A 525 31.32 -56.26 -33.18
CA ALA A 525 29.86 -56.36 -33.16
C ALA A 525 29.28 -56.05 -31.78
N MET A 526 28.22 -55.26 -31.75
CA MET A 526 27.50 -54.89 -30.54
C MET A 526 26.55 -56.03 -30.17
N HIS A 527 26.71 -56.64 -28.99
CA HIS A 527 25.77 -57.61 -28.44
C HIS A 527 25.11 -57.01 -27.20
N ALA A 528 23.77 -57.02 -27.16
CA ALA A 528 22.99 -56.62 -26.00
C ALA A 528 22.13 -57.81 -25.56
N ASP A 529 22.34 -58.28 -24.34
CA ASP A 529 21.59 -59.39 -23.75
C ASP A 529 20.27 -58.86 -23.18
N VAL A 530 19.16 -59.12 -23.86
CA VAL A 530 17.82 -58.74 -23.35
C VAL A 530 17.36 -59.81 -22.37
N VAL A 531 17.57 -59.57 -21.07
CA VAL A 531 17.09 -60.46 -20.01
C VAL A 531 15.56 -60.47 -20.02
N GLY A 532 14.97 -61.63 -20.32
CA GLY A 532 13.53 -61.77 -20.48
C GLY A 532 12.74 -61.64 -19.17
N GLY A 533 12.01 -60.53 -19.03
CA GLY A 533 10.93 -60.31 -18.08
C GLY A 533 9.95 -59.28 -18.63
N ASP A 534 8.66 -59.61 -18.69
CA ASP A 534 7.66 -58.87 -19.51
C ASP A 534 7.38 -57.42 -19.06
N VAL A 535 7.67 -56.43 -19.92
CA VAL A 535 6.83 -55.21 -20.09
C VAL A 535 6.83 -54.69 -21.55
N ILE A 536 5.72 -54.92 -22.24
CA ILE A 536 4.97 -54.00 -23.15
C ILE A 536 5.79 -52.83 -23.78
N SER A 537 6.40 -53.00 -24.96
CA SER A 537 5.87 -52.73 -26.32
C SER A 537 6.01 -51.29 -26.88
N ASN A 538 6.48 -51.18 -28.13
CA ASN A 538 6.65 -49.98 -28.97
C ASN A 538 7.69 -48.94 -28.49
N GLY A 539 8.92 -49.02 -29.01
CA GLY A 539 9.91 -47.94 -28.82
C GLY A 539 11.19 -48.08 -29.63
N LEU A 540 11.98 -49.14 -29.37
CA LEU A 540 13.33 -49.27 -29.93
C LEU A 540 13.61 -50.67 -30.46
N VAL A 541 13.56 -50.82 -31.79
CA VAL A 541 14.19 -51.96 -32.48
C VAL A 541 15.52 -51.47 -33.03
N ILE A 542 16.63 -51.87 -32.42
CA ILE A 542 17.97 -51.62 -32.97
C ILE A 542 18.16 -52.57 -34.16
N THR A 543 17.65 -52.17 -35.33
CA THR A 543 17.70 -52.94 -36.59
C THR A 543 19.06 -52.88 -37.28
N HIS A 544 20.02 -52.17 -36.71
CA HIS A 544 21.37 -52.04 -37.25
C HIS A 544 22.37 -52.47 -36.18
N THR A 545 22.93 -53.67 -36.34
CA THR A 545 24.29 -53.98 -35.88
C THR A 545 25.25 -53.59 -37.00
N PRO A 546 25.84 -52.38 -36.99
CA PRO A 546 26.87 -52.04 -37.95
C PRO A 546 28.12 -52.86 -37.62
N TRP A 547 28.39 -53.88 -38.44
CA TRP A 547 29.63 -54.64 -38.39
C TRP A 547 30.79 -53.71 -38.75
N LEU A 548 31.63 -53.36 -37.78
CA LEU A 548 32.82 -52.56 -38.04
C LEU A 548 33.94 -53.48 -38.49
N ALA A 549 34.29 -53.40 -39.78
CA ALA A 549 35.39 -54.12 -40.39
C ALA A 549 36.63 -53.21 -40.47
N LEU A 550 37.65 -53.49 -39.66
CA LEU A 550 38.88 -52.68 -39.59
C LEU A 550 39.95 -53.19 -40.57
N PRO A 551 40.53 -52.34 -41.44
CA PRO A 551 41.69 -52.70 -42.25
C PRO A 551 42.99 -52.66 -41.43
N HIS A 552 43.83 -53.68 -41.58
CA HIS A 552 45.06 -53.88 -40.80
C HIS A 552 46.02 -52.67 -40.76
N SER A 553 46.12 -51.89 -41.85
CA SER A 553 47.13 -50.83 -42.02
C SER A 553 46.81 -49.50 -41.33
N GLY A 554 45.78 -49.43 -40.47
CA GLY A 554 45.30 -48.19 -39.86
C GLY A 554 45.51 -48.04 -38.35
N LEU A 555 45.99 -49.06 -37.65
CA LEU A 555 45.94 -49.14 -36.17
C LEU A 555 47.03 -48.35 -35.43
N GLU A 556 48.04 -47.78 -36.12
CA GLU A 556 49.15 -47.05 -35.48
C GLU A 556 48.77 -45.63 -34.97
N SER A 557 47.47 -45.27 -34.93
CA SER A 557 46.99 -43.97 -34.43
C SER A 557 45.59 -44.06 -33.82
N ALA A 558 45.17 -43.02 -33.10
CA ALA A 558 43.83 -42.95 -32.50
C ALA A 558 42.75 -42.72 -33.57
N PHE A 559 41.66 -43.49 -33.49
CA PHE A 559 40.55 -43.49 -34.45
C PHE A 559 39.21 -43.48 -33.73
N THR A 560 38.29 -42.63 -34.20
CA THR A 560 36.94 -42.43 -33.64
C THR A 560 35.89 -42.94 -34.61
N TYR A 561 34.98 -43.81 -34.17
CA TYR A 561 33.86 -44.31 -34.97
C TYR A 561 32.63 -44.60 -34.12
N GLN A 562 31.49 -43.97 -34.47
CA GLN A 562 30.20 -44.13 -33.79
C GLN A 562 30.28 -44.08 -32.25
N GLY A 563 30.97 -43.06 -31.72
CA GLY A 563 31.18 -42.87 -30.29
C GLY A 563 32.32 -43.70 -29.68
N PHE A 564 32.83 -44.74 -30.34
CA PHE A 564 33.99 -45.49 -29.85
C PHE A 564 35.31 -44.86 -30.30
N ASN A 565 36.25 -44.73 -29.37
CA ASN A 565 37.60 -44.24 -29.57
C ASN A 565 38.60 -45.39 -29.34
N LEU A 566 39.33 -45.79 -30.38
CA LEU A 566 40.30 -46.87 -30.32
C LEU A 566 41.70 -46.33 -30.63
N SER A 567 42.71 -46.81 -29.91
CA SER A 567 44.12 -46.57 -30.22
C SER A 567 44.96 -47.80 -29.86
N ALA A 568 45.87 -48.23 -30.74
CA ALA A 568 46.84 -49.26 -30.42
C ALA A 568 48.24 -48.67 -30.27
N GLN A 569 49.05 -49.23 -29.37
CA GLN A 569 50.45 -48.83 -29.11
C GLN A 569 51.34 -50.07 -28.95
N PRO A 570 52.54 -50.10 -29.55
CA PRO A 570 53.50 -51.20 -29.34
C PRO A 570 54.14 -51.13 -27.95
N LEU A 571 54.29 -52.27 -27.28
CA LEU A 571 54.85 -52.35 -25.92
C LEU A 571 56.38 -52.21 -25.87
N ALA A 572 57.08 -52.41 -26.99
CA ALA A 572 58.50 -52.12 -27.14
C ALA A 572 58.65 -50.76 -27.85
N GLY A 573 59.11 -49.75 -27.09
CA GLY A 573 59.07 -48.35 -27.53
C GLY A 573 59.73 -48.09 -28.88
N GLY A 574 58.90 -47.73 -29.88
CA GLY A 574 59.33 -47.18 -31.17
C GLY A 574 59.54 -48.16 -32.32
N GLN A 575 59.11 -49.43 -32.22
CA GLN A 575 59.05 -50.33 -33.38
C GLN A 575 57.64 -50.36 -33.99
N SER A 576 57.55 -50.41 -35.32
CA SER A 576 56.30 -50.59 -36.08
C SER A 576 55.68 -51.97 -35.83
N ILE A 577 54.37 -52.08 -36.02
CA ILE A 577 53.67 -53.36 -35.87
C ILE A 577 53.88 -54.22 -37.13
N ASP A 578 54.95 -55.03 -37.16
CA ASP A 578 55.25 -55.93 -38.29
C ASP A 578 54.25 -57.11 -38.37
N GLU A 579 53.84 -57.43 -39.61
CA GLU A 579 52.68 -58.29 -39.98
C GLU A 579 52.68 -59.75 -39.43
N ILE A 580 53.73 -60.19 -38.74
CA ILE A 580 53.94 -61.60 -38.38
C ILE A 580 54.16 -61.81 -36.87
N SER A 581 54.61 -60.80 -36.12
CA SER A 581 54.75 -60.89 -34.66
C SER A 581 54.97 -59.54 -33.98
N GLY A 582 54.23 -59.26 -32.90
CA GLY A 582 54.47 -58.14 -31.99
C GLY A 582 53.65 -58.23 -30.72
N THR A 583 53.98 -57.41 -29.72
CA THR A 583 53.20 -57.24 -28.49
C THR A 583 52.67 -55.82 -28.47
N TYR A 584 51.35 -55.65 -28.42
CA TYR A 584 50.68 -54.35 -28.45
C TYR A 584 49.67 -54.22 -27.31
N THR A 585 49.39 -52.97 -26.93
CA THR A 585 48.28 -52.58 -26.08
C THR A 585 47.23 -51.88 -26.93
N VAL A 586 46.00 -52.41 -26.97
CA VAL A 586 44.85 -51.68 -27.51
C VAL A 586 44.11 -51.01 -26.35
N THR A 587 44.04 -49.68 -26.40
CA THR A 587 43.24 -48.83 -25.52
C THR A 587 41.95 -48.48 -26.21
N ILE A 588 40.82 -48.76 -25.55
CA ILE A 588 39.48 -48.46 -26.06
C ILE A 588 38.73 -47.65 -25.02
N SER A 589 38.09 -46.59 -25.50
CA SER A 589 37.20 -45.71 -24.74
C SER A 589 35.94 -45.42 -25.56
N TYR A 590 34.93 -44.81 -24.96
CA TYR A 590 33.68 -44.48 -25.61
C TYR A 590 33.16 -43.12 -25.14
N ASP A 591 32.50 -42.41 -26.05
CA ASP A 591 31.94 -41.07 -25.94
C ASP A 591 30.45 -41.19 -25.64
N TYR A 592 30.07 -40.90 -24.39
CA TYR A 592 28.71 -41.07 -23.89
C TYR A 592 27.71 -40.15 -24.59
N ASP A 593 28.12 -38.93 -24.92
CA ASP A 593 27.28 -37.91 -25.57
C ASP A 593 26.86 -38.40 -26.97
N TYR A 594 27.76 -39.10 -27.68
CA TYR A 594 27.39 -39.74 -28.95
C TYR A 594 26.28 -40.80 -28.79
N PHE A 595 26.30 -41.61 -27.72
CA PHE A 595 25.25 -42.62 -27.51
C PHE A 595 23.90 -41.99 -27.12
N VAL A 596 23.93 -40.94 -26.30
CA VAL A 596 22.72 -40.26 -25.81
C VAL A 596 22.11 -39.34 -26.88
N ASP A 597 22.91 -38.47 -27.51
CA ASP A 597 22.38 -37.44 -28.42
C ASP A 597 22.26 -37.91 -29.87
N VAL A 598 23.19 -38.75 -30.36
CA VAL A 598 23.20 -39.20 -31.76
C VAL A 598 22.45 -40.52 -31.94
N LEU A 599 22.71 -41.51 -31.08
CA LEU A 599 22.02 -42.81 -31.13
C LEU A 599 20.72 -42.87 -30.31
N ARG A 600 20.41 -41.81 -29.53
CA ARG A 600 19.18 -41.71 -28.70
C ARG A 600 19.00 -42.89 -27.73
N LEU A 601 20.10 -43.43 -27.22
CA LEU A 601 20.03 -44.43 -26.16
C LEU A 601 19.69 -43.73 -24.83
N PRO A 602 18.78 -44.28 -24.01
CA PRO A 602 18.59 -43.82 -22.64
C PRO A 602 19.89 -44.02 -21.84
N PRO A 603 20.13 -43.24 -20.77
CA PRO A 603 21.28 -43.44 -19.90
C PRO A 603 21.40 -44.90 -19.45
N PHE A 604 22.60 -45.47 -19.52
CA PHE A 604 22.80 -46.89 -19.28
C PHE A 604 24.07 -47.20 -18.48
N GLU A 605 24.00 -48.24 -17.65
CA GLU A 605 25.17 -48.91 -17.07
C GLU A 605 25.61 -50.02 -18.01
N GLY A 606 26.87 -50.01 -18.43
CA GLY A 606 27.44 -51.09 -19.20
C GLY A 606 28.94 -51.25 -19.01
N GLN A 607 29.45 -52.41 -19.38
CA GLN A 607 30.88 -52.71 -19.38
C GLN A 607 31.31 -53.28 -20.72
N LEU A 608 32.40 -52.75 -21.23
CA LEU A 608 33.06 -53.25 -22.43
C LEU A 608 33.66 -54.63 -22.13
N ARG A 609 33.17 -55.69 -22.79
CA ARG A 609 33.65 -57.07 -22.67
C ARG A 609 34.14 -57.61 -24.01
N LEU A 610 35.16 -58.46 -23.95
CA LEU A 610 35.66 -59.21 -25.11
C LEU A 610 35.00 -60.58 -25.15
N TYR A 611 34.47 -60.93 -26.32
CA TYR A 611 33.85 -62.21 -26.62
C TYR A 611 34.66 -62.96 -27.68
N HIS A 612 34.63 -64.29 -27.61
CA HIS A 612 35.18 -65.17 -28.65
C HIS A 612 34.11 -66.15 -29.13
N TRP A 613 34.13 -66.48 -30.43
CA TRP A 613 33.20 -67.40 -31.04
C TRP A 613 33.64 -68.86 -30.82
N VAL A 614 32.92 -69.59 -29.97
CA VAL A 614 33.21 -70.99 -29.60
C VAL A 614 31.91 -71.79 -29.64
N ASP A 615 31.95 -73.01 -30.19
CA ASP A 615 30.80 -73.92 -30.27
C ASP A 615 29.49 -73.29 -30.81
N ALA A 616 29.64 -72.37 -31.78
CA ALA A 616 28.57 -71.57 -32.40
C ALA A 616 27.81 -70.61 -31.47
N CYS A 617 28.45 -70.12 -30.40
CA CYS A 617 27.98 -69.00 -29.60
C CYS A 617 29.10 -67.99 -29.26
N TRP A 618 28.71 -66.74 -29.03
CA TRP A 618 29.61 -65.71 -28.47
C TRP A 618 29.76 -65.98 -26.97
N THR A 619 30.94 -66.41 -26.55
CA THR A 619 31.25 -66.65 -25.14
C THR A 619 32.10 -65.50 -24.59
N PRO A 620 31.82 -64.94 -23.40
CA PRO A 620 32.66 -63.89 -22.82
C PRO A 620 34.01 -64.47 -22.39
N VAL A 621 35.11 -63.80 -22.76
CA VAL A 621 36.48 -64.23 -22.45
C VAL A 621 36.75 -64.05 -20.95
N THR A 622 36.56 -65.12 -20.18
CA THR A 622 36.74 -65.13 -18.72
C THR A 622 38.21 -65.37 -18.34
N SER A 623 39.01 -64.29 -18.39
CA SER A 623 40.44 -64.36 -18.04
C SER A 623 40.69 -64.30 -16.53
N THR A 624 41.07 -65.43 -15.91
CA THR A 624 41.75 -65.39 -14.61
C THR A 624 43.23 -65.04 -14.82
N LEU A 625 43.61 -63.80 -14.55
CA LEU A 625 44.98 -63.32 -14.67
C LEU A 625 45.93 -64.11 -13.73
N LYS A 626 46.86 -64.90 -14.28
CA LYS A 626 47.96 -65.49 -13.51
C LYS A 626 49.12 -64.49 -13.42
N THR A 627 49.17 -63.76 -12.31
CA THR A 627 50.09 -62.66 -11.96
C THR A 627 51.58 -63.03 -11.80
N ALA A 628 52.05 -64.09 -12.47
CA ALA A 628 53.41 -64.62 -12.36
C ALA A 628 54.20 -64.60 -13.69
N GLY A 629 53.69 -63.95 -14.75
CA GLY A 629 54.43 -63.88 -16.02
C GLY A 629 53.77 -63.17 -17.21
N ASP A 630 52.66 -62.45 -17.03
CA ASP A 630 52.03 -61.55 -18.01
C ASP A 630 52.02 -62.04 -19.48
N GLN A 631 51.65 -63.30 -19.69
CA GLN A 631 51.43 -63.89 -21.01
C GLN A 631 50.07 -64.57 -21.10
N LEU A 632 49.34 -64.26 -22.17
CA LEU A 632 48.13 -64.95 -22.57
C LEU A 632 48.51 -66.23 -23.33
N VAL A 633 48.61 -67.36 -22.62
CA VAL A 633 48.95 -68.65 -23.24
C VAL A 633 47.70 -69.27 -23.85
N THR A 634 47.59 -69.25 -25.18
CA THR A 634 46.48 -69.85 -25.93
C THR A 634 46.47 -71.38 -25.78
N SER A 635 45.31 -71.97 -25.51
CA SER A 635 45.06 -73.38 -25.85
C SER A 635 45.12 -73.54 -27.38
N THR A 636 45.78 -74.60 -27.86
CA THR A 636 46.00 -74.85 -29.29
C THR A 636 44.69 -74.99 -30.08
N GLY A 637 44.35 -73.95 -30.82
CA GLY A 637 43.23 -73.90 -31.76
C GLY A 637 43.35 -72.62 -32.60
N SER A 638 42.90 -72.66 -33.86
CA SER A 638 42.86 -71.50 -34.74
C SER A 638 42.03 -70.36 -34.12
N PHE A 639 42.47 -69.10 -34.29
CA PHE A 639 41.65 -67.93 -33.97
C PHE A 639 40.34 -67.99 -34.78
N GLY A 640 39.25 -68.43 -34.14
CA GLY A 640 37.89 -68.08 -34.54
C GLY A 640 37.59 -66.65 -34.09
N ASP A 641 36.56 -66.05 -34.69
CA ASP A 641 36.30 -64.61 -34.58
C ASP A 641 36.22 -64.12 -33.13
N PHE A 642 36.81 -62.95 -32.87
CA PHE A 642 36.71 -62.21 -31.62
C PHE A 642 35.89 -60.95 -31.85
N VAL A 643 35.01 -60.63 -30.91
CA VAL A 643 34.16 -59.44 -30.95
C VAL A 643 34.27 -58.70 -29.62
N LEU A 644 34.35 -57.38 -29.69
CA LEU A 644 34.23 -56.50 -28.54
C LEU A 644 32.79 -55.98 -28.46
N ALA A 645 32.10 -56.27 -27.37
CA ALA A 645 30.73 -55.83 -27.13
C ALA A 645 30.66 -54.92 -25.89
N MET A 646 29.68 -54.03 -25.86
CA MET A 646 29.30 -53.30 -24.65
C MET A 646 28.14 -54.06 -24.00
N ASP A 647 28.40 -54.78 -22.92
CA ASP A 647 27.35 -55.42 -22.15
C ASP A 647 26.60 -54.33 -21.38
N VAL A 648 25.40 -54.01 -21.82
CA VAL A 648 24.51 -53.09 -21.09
C VAL A 648 23.73 -53.89 -20.05
N TYR A 649 23.97 -53.61 -18.77
CA TYR A 649 23.32 -54.31 -17.65
C TYR A 649 22.03 -53.63 -17.19
N SER A 650 22.00 -52.29 -17.26
CA SER A 650 20.88 -51.45 -16.82
C SER A 650 20.67 -50.34 -17.84
N ALA A 651 19.41 -50.02 -18.18
CA ALA A 651 19.06 -48.86 -19.00
C ALA A 651 17.92 -48.07 -18.32
N TYR A 652 18.16 -46.79 -18.06
CA TYR A 652 17.27 -45.90 -17.31
C TYR A 652 16.35 -45.13 -18.26
N LEU A 653 15.16 -45.66 -18.47
CA LEU A 653 14.11 -44.95 -19.19
C LEU A 653 13.58 -43.79 -18.31
N PRO A 654 13.33 -42.60 -18.88
CA PRO A 654 12.71 -41.50 -18.14
C PRO A 654 11.32 -41.91 -17.65
N LEU A 655 11.01 -41.57 -16.39
CA LEU A 655 9.71 -41.86 -15.79
C LEU A 655 8.62 -41.04 -16.47
N VAL A 656 7.84 -41.67 -17.36
CA VAL A 656 6.66 -41.05 -17.97
C VAL A 656 5.50 -41.09 -16.97
N ILE A 657 5.44 -40.08 -16.10
CA ILE A 657 4.23 -39.81 -15.32
C ILE A 657 3.15 -39.36 -16.31
N ARG A 658 2.12 -40.19 -16.52
CA ARG A 658 0.88 -39.72 -17.12
C ARG A 658 0.09 -39.00 -16.03
N THR A 659 -0.15 -37.71 -16.22
CA THR A 659 -1.24 -37.02 -15.57
C THR A 659 -2.54 -37.51 -16.20
N ASP A 660 -3.50 -37.95 -15.38
CA ASP A 660 -4.86 -38.32 -15.81
C ASP A 660 -5.67 -37.12 -16.30
#